data_AF-A0AAF5D4T2-F1
#
_entry.id   AF-A0AAF5D4T2-F1
#
_cell.length_a   1.000
_cell.length_b   1.000
_cell.length_c   1.000
_cell.angle_alpha   90.00
_cell.angle_beta   90.00
_cell.angle_gamma   90.00
#
_symmetry.space_group_name_H-M   'P 1'
#
loop_
_entity.id
_entity.type
_entity.pdbx_description
1 polymer ?
#
loop_
_entity_poly.entity_id
_entity_poly.type
_entity_poly.pdbx_seq_one_letter_code
_entity_poly.pdbx_strand_id
1 'polypeptide(L)'
;MVLPTLQELPDQKRYEDVMLRNINDMCIECWNLYTKFDELNETSYDLLTQLTNDRNLRFSNLYKNTLKKHEGSIMVSEDKQLKTLEELNKTILKNSEFLSEIVEISFPNLISKIEKIVTKIKKINITHYMENMLSNDRLLLNHKIKEAQIILPTFLECIKKEYNFKTLGLKDIAYTSDHTNNISISILAAWKHFTDRLWWFIQTFVLSSFGQFRLMSIYMAIESLMLMIFTGYGGAWLDKHSRIYGVRVLLCLMIILNIISCMGINFAFTINYLNNKQINEISNNCYISLLISVISTSIASFFYTLLRLVLTKDWIVILSNEFEKNELNDQSSYLKPFKNDKKLTYYNTISALIYQVSFIIEPIITGFIINYLNYQIASIVFCIFNICMWIIVSLLLNYIYKSINKLKRINKKPCEEEKLRRVSDSNISKYQSDEKLKIKSSIKVIKFLKHPVAFVAIALSITYMNILQLNGISITYASINNVSEKSLNVFRCIGSIFALIGTALYPLFKKYFGLKKTGLIGFIMQQMFLLPSVISIFLPGSIFKYNIFFIEPTNINYSIYTFLCGITFSRFGLFIADSAVNQQMQLMIEEEIRSEIFGIHTSLSYGVTLLSAGLVFLFPNPKYFGFFILLSMIELLLSLILYIIHMRFY
;
A
#
# COMPACT_ATOMS: atom_id res chain seq x y z
N MET A 1 79.12 -9.83 59.53
CA MET A 1 77.71 -9.44 59.42
C MET A 1 77.67 -8.05 58.81
N VAL A 2 77.78 -7.95 57.49
CA VAL A 2 77.60 -6.69 56.77
C VAL A 2 76.46 -6.97 55.80
N LEU A 3 75.25 -6.58 56.21
CA LEU A 3 74.10 -6.51 55.33
C LEU A 3 74.48 -5.58 54.17
N PRO A 4 74.42 -6.04 52.92
CA PRO A 4 74.47 -5.12 51.80
C PRO A 4 73.22 -4.26 51.91
N THR A 5 73.45 -3.00 52.25
CA THR A 5 72.51 -1.89 52.11
C THR A 5 71.78 -2.07 50.79
N LEU A 6 70.45 -2.12 50.85
CA LEU A 6 69.59 -1.85 49.70
C LEU A 6 70.07 -0.52 49.12
N GLN A 7 70.94 -0.59 48.10
CA GLN A 7 71.16 0.54 47.23
C GLN A 7 69.83 0.69 46.50
N GLU A 8 69.01 1.61 47.02
CA GLU A 8 67.94 2.24 46.27
C GLU A 8 68.56 2.65 44.93
N LEU A 9 68.29 1.85 43.89
CA LEU A 9 68.57 2.24 42.53
C LEU A 9 67.93 3.61 42.37
N PRO A 10 68.69 4.65 41.96
CA PRO A 10 68.22 6.03 41.99
C PRO A 10 66.89 6.09 41.24
N ASP A 11 65.88 6.68 41.89
CA ASP A 11 64.47 6.65 41.46
C ASP A 11 64.29 6.86 39.95
N GLN A 12 65.11 7.70 39.32
CA GLN A 12 65.14 7.94 37.88
C GLN A 12 65.28 6.68 37.01
N LYS A 13 66.19 5.75 37.31
CA LYS A 13 66.32 4.51 36.50
C LYS A 13 65.06 3.65 36.57
N ARG A 14 64.41 3.62 37.74
CA ARG A 14 63.15 2.89 37.93
C ARG A 14 62.01 3.52 37.11
N TYR A 15 61.96 4.84 36.99
CA TYR A 15 60.98 5.53 36.15
C TYR A 15 61.21 5.30 34.65
N GLU A 16 62.44 5.34 34.17
CA GLU A 16 62.78 5.06 32.77
C GLU A 16 62.40 3.63 32.36
N ASP A 17 62.71 2.63 33.21
CA ASP A 17 62.34 1.23 32.96
C ASP A 17 60.82 1.02 32.91
N VAL A 18 60.06 1.68 33.79
CA VAL A 18 58.59 1.62 33.80
C VAL A 18 58.01 2.28 32.55
N MET A 19 58.58 3.41 32.11
CA MET A 19 58.15 4.10 30.90
C MET A 19 58.41 3.27 29.65
N LEU A 20 59.61 2.70 29.51
CA LEU A 20 59.96 1.83 28.38
C LEU A 20 59.05 0.61 28.32
N ARG A 21 58.73 -0.01 29.47
CA ARG A 21 57.74 -1.08 29.54
C ARG A 21 56.36 -0.61 29.08
N ASN A 22 55.87 0.52 29.58
CA ASN A 22 54.56 1.05 29.18
C ASN A 22 54.48 1.35 27.67
N ILE A 23 55.56 1.88 27.07
CA ILE A 23 55.61 2.11 25.62
C ILE A 23 55.63 0.78 24.87
N ASN A 24 56.44 -0.18 25.31
CA ASN A 24 56.49 -1.50 24.71
C ASN A 24 55.13 -2.22 24.77
N ASP A 25 54.48 -2.20 25.93
CA ASP A 25 53.15 -2.77 26.14
C ASP A 25 52.11 -2.09 25.24
N MET A 26 52.19 -0.77 25.08
CA MET A 26 51.33 -0.04 24.16
C MET A 26 51.59 -0.40 22.70
N CYS A 27 52.85 -0.59 22.29
CA CYS A 27 53.19 -1.05 20.95
C CYS A 27 52.66 -2.47 20.68
N ILE A 28 52.77 -3.36 21.66
CA ILE A 28 52.20 -4.72 21.60
C ILE A 28 50.67 -4.65 21.52
N GLU A 29 50.03 -3.79 22.30
CA GLU A 29 48.58 -3.59 22.27
C GLU A 29 48.12 -3.08 20.88
N CYS A 30 48.83 -2.09 20.32
CA CYS A 30 48.59 -1.59 18.96
C CYS A 30 48.71 -2.70 17.91
N TRP A 31 49.77 -3.51 17.99
CA TRP A 31 50.00 -4.62 17.07
C TRP A 31 48.89 -5.68 17.15
N ASN A 32 48.46 -6.03 18.36
CA ASN A 32 47.37 -6.98 18.59
C ASN A 32 46.01 -6.44 18.09
N LEU A 33 45.78 -5.14 18.16
CA LEU A 33 44.56 -4.54 17.60
C LEU A 33 44.60 -4.47 16.08
N TYR A 34 45.77 -4.21 15.48
CA TYR A 34 45.95 -4.24 14.03
C TYR A 34 45.70 -5.63 13.46
N THR A 35 46.35 -6.66 14.01
CA THR A 35 46.16 -8.07 13.60
C THR A 35 44.69 -8.50 13.75
N LYS A 36 44.05 -8.15 14.87
CA LYS A 36 42.61 -8.42 15.06
C LYS A 36 41.72 -7.69 14.04
N PHE A 37 42.07 -6.45 13.67
CA PHE A 37 41.33 -5.74 12.63
C PHE A 37 41.49 -6.46 11.29
N ASP A 38 42.69 -6.88 10.94
CA ASP A 38 42.99 -7.55 9.67
C ASP A 38 42.19 -8.86 9.52
N GLU A 39 42.21 -9.71 10.56
CA GLU A 39 41.41 -10.95 10.61
C GLU A 39 39.90 -10.68 10.49
N LEU A 40 39.36 -9.72 11.24
CA LEU A 40 37.94 -9.33 11.14
C LEU A 40 37.60 -8.74 9.77
N ASN A 41 38.56 -8.04 9.15
CA ASN A 41 38.39 -7.44 7.86
C ASN A 41 38.28 -8.51 6.77
N GLU A 42 39.26 -9.41 6.70
CA GLU A 42 39.32 -10.52 5.75
C GLU A 42 38.09 -11.44 5.86
N THR A 43 37.79 -11.92 7.07
CA THR A 43 36.64 -12.82 7.32
C THR A 43 35.31 -12.19 6.90
N SER A 44 35.11 -10.90 7.16
CA SER A 44 33.88 -10.22 6.76
C SER A 44 33.76 -10.06 5.24
N TYR A 45 34.87 -9.88 4.51
CA TYR A 45 34.87 -9.83 3.04
C TYR A 45 34.57 -11.20 2.43
N ASP A 46 35.11 -12.26 3.01
CA ASP A 46 34.81 -13.63 2.59
C ASP A 46 33.32 -13.95 2.75
N LEU A 47 32.73 -13.60 3.89
CA LEU A 47 31.29 -13.79 4.14
C LEU A 47 30.43 -12.96 3.20
N LEU A 48 30.77 -11.69 2.98
CA LEU A 48 30.08 -10.82 2.03
C LEU A 48 30.10 -11.41 0.61
N THR A 49 31.27 -11.91 0.18
CA THR A 49 31.46 -12.53 -1.13
C THR A 49 30.66 -13.81 -1.25
N GLN A 50 30.71 -14.69 -0.24
CA GLN A 50 29.92 -15.92 -0.20
C GLN A 50 28.42 -15.64 -0.22
N LEU A 51 27.94 -14.69 0.59
CA LEU A 51 26.52 -14.27 0.62
C LEU A 51 26.04 -13.76 -0.72
N THR A 52 26.87 -12.95 -1.39
CA THR A 52 26.56 -12.40 -2.72
C THR A 52 26.48 -13.52 -3.76
N ASN A 53 27.44 -14.45 -3.75
CA ASN A 53 27.47 -15.61 -4.65
C ASN A 53 26.29 -16.55 -4.41
N ASP A 54 26.00 -16.91 -3.17
CA ASP A 54 24.88 -17.79 -2.82
C ASP A 54 23.53 -17.15 -3.17
N ARG A 55 23.36 -15.84 -2.94
CA ARG A 55 22.17 -15.11 -3.38
C ARG A 55 22.03 -15.10 -4.91
N ASN A 56 23.11 -14.84 -5.64
CA ASN A 56 23.10 -14.90 -7.10
C ASN A 56 22.72 -16.30 -7.61
N LEU A 57 23.24 -17.35 -6.96
CA LEU A 57 22.86 -18.73 -7.25
C LEU A 57 21.36 -18.95 -7.03
N ARG A 58 20.79 -18.45 -5.92
CA ARG A 58 19.36 -18.52 -5.58
C ARG A 58 18.47 -17.88 -6.64
N PHE A 59 18.87 -16.72 -7.17
CA PHE A 59 18.10 -15.98 -8.18
C PHE A 59 18.26 -16.53 -9.60
N SER A 60 19.37 -17.19 -9.88
CA SER A 60 19.57 -17.81 -11.18
C SER A 60 18.55 -18.93 -11.37
N ASN A 61 17.62 -18.76 -12.33
CA ASN A 61 16.78 -19.85 -12.85
C ASN A 61 17.60 -21.06 -13.34
N LEU A 62 18.94 -20.94 -13.39
CA LEU A 62 19.87 -22.04 -13.59
C LEU A 62 19.67 -23.14 -12.58
N TYR A 63 19.34 -22.91 -11.31
CA TYR A 63 19.13 -24.02 -10.37
C TYR A 63 17.95 -24.95 -10.76
N LYS A 64 16.89 -24.40 -11.38
CA LYS A 64 15.78 -25.21 -11.92
C LYS A 64 16.11 -25.84 -13.28
N ASN A 65 16.98 -25.21 -14.07
CA ASN A 65 17.31 -25.68 -15.42
C ASN A 65 18.51 -26.63 -15.47
N THR A 66 19.45 -26.57 -14.54
CA THR A 66 20.56 -27.53 -14.42
C THR A 66 20.01 -28.92 -14.12
N LEU A 67 18.95 -29.03 -13.30
CA LEU A 67 18.19 -30.27 -13.10
C LEU A 67 17.57 -30.83 -14.39
N LYS A 68 17.25 -29.99 -15.38
CA LYS A 68 16.71 -30.44 -16.68
C LYS A 68 17.75 -30.61 -17.78
N LYS A 69 18.94 -30.00 -17.66
CA LYS A 69 19.96 -30.01 -18.72
C LYS A 69 21.13 -30.96 -18.46
N HIS A 70 21.29 -31.47 -17.24
CA HIS A 70 22.38 -32.40 -16.94
C HIS A 70 22.09 -33.87 -17.28
N GLU A 71 21.01 -34.16 -18.02
CA GLU A 71 21.01 -35.30 -18.94
C GLU A 71 21.94 -34.96 -20.12
N GLY A 72 23.25 -35.19 -19.97
CA GLY A 72 24.17 -35.37 -21.12
C GLY A 72 25.22 -34.29 -21.41
N SER A 73 25.54 -33.34 -20.53
CA SER A 73 26.58 -32.32 -20.81
C SER A 73 27.94 -32.62 -20.15
N ILE A 74 28.97 -32.87 -20.98
CA ILE A 74 30.35 -33.31 -20.67
C ILE A 74 31.23 -32.24 -19.95
N MET A 75 30.67 -31.09 -19.55
CA MET A 75 31.46 -30.00 -18.95
C MET A 75 30.83 -29.50 -17.65
N VAL A 76 30.96 -30.27 -16.58
CA VAL A 76 30.85 -29.75 -15.21
C VAL A 76 32.10 -30.20 -14.48
N SER A 77 32.89 -29.24 -13.99
CA SER A 77 34.08 -29.52 -13.18
C SER A 77 33.71 -30.39 -11.98
N GLU A 78 34.38 -31.54 -11.86
CA GLU A 78 33.92 -32.72 -11.11
C GLU A 78 33.71 -32.57 -9.60
N ASP A 79 34.10 -31.49 -8.92
CA ASP A 79 34.16 -31.53 -7.44
C ASP A 79 33.44 -30.41 -6.66
N LYS A 80 32.44 -29.72 -7.25
CA LYS A 80 31.54 -28.87 -6.43
C LYS A 80 30.20 -29.57 -6.25
N GLN A 81 30.07 -30.31 -5.15
CA GLN A 81 28.78 -30.82 -4.65
C GLN A 81 27.73 -29.70 -4.72
N LEU A 82 26.72 -29.87 -5.59
CA LEU A 82 25.65 -28.90 -5.78
C LEU A 82 24.76 -28.83 -4.54
N LYS A 83 24.86 -27.74 -3.77
CA LYS A 83 24.02 -27.50 -2.58
C LYS A 83 22.55 -27.44 -2.97
N THR A 84 21.67 -28.16 -2.29
CA THR A 84 20.21 -28.06 -2.44
C THR A 84 19.71 -26.63 -2.13
N LEU A 85 18.53 -26.21 -2.63
CA LEU A 85 17.98 -24.88 -2.30
C LEU A 85 17.83 -24.67 -0.79
N GLU A 86 17.54 -25.75 -0.05
CA GLU A 86 17.45 -25.71 1.41
C GLU A 86 18.82 -25.52 2.06
N GLU A 87 19.85 -26.23 1.61
CA GLU A 87 21.24 -26.03 2.06
C GLU A 87 21.76 -24.64 1.71
N LEU A 88 21.39 -24.11 0.53
CA LEU A 88 21.72 -22.76 0.11
C LEU A 88 21.08 -21.72 1.03
N ASN A 89 19.78 -21.87 1.35
CA ASN A 89 19.10 -20.98 2.30
C ASN A 89 19.70 -21.07 3.71
N LYS A 90 20.05 -22.29 4.18
CA LYS A 90 20.75 -22.49 5.47
C LYS A 90 22.12 -21.83 5.48
N THR A 91 22.87 -21.92 4.37
CA THR A 91 24.19 -21.25 4.25
C THR A 91 24.02 -19.74 4.27
N ILE A 92 23.08 -19.18 3.50
CA ILE A 92 22.80 -17.74 3.46
C ILE A 92 22.43 -17.24 4.86
N LEU A 93 21.56 -17.96 5.58
CA LEU A 93 21.16 -17.56 6.94
C LEU A 93 22.37 -17.57 7.88
N LYS A 94 23.10 -18.69 7.96
CA LYS A 94 24.27 -18.84 8.84
C LYS A 94 25.34 -17.77 8.56
N ASN A 95 25.66 -17.54 7.30
CA ASN A 95 26.68 -16.54 6.94
C ASN A 95 26.19 -15.12 7.23
N SER A 96 24.88 -14.84 7.09
CA SER A 96 24.31 -13.53 7.42
C SER A 96 24.34 -13.26 8.92
N GLU A 97 24.06 -14.26 9.75
CA GLU A 97 24.13 -14.16 11.22
C GLU A 97 25.57 -13.88 11.68
N PHE A 98 26.54 -14.66 11.16
CA PHE A 98 27.94 -14.50 11.53
C PHE A 98 28.52 -13.16 11.04
N LEU A 99 28.13 -12.70 9.84
CA LEU A 99 28.51 -11.37 9.36
C LEU A 99 27.89 -10.26 10.23
N SER A 100 26.63 -10.43 10.67
CA SER A 100 25.98 -9.49 11.58
C SER A 100 26.73 -9.41 12.92
N GLU A 101 27.15 -10.53 13.49
CA GLU A 101 27.94 -10.57 14.71
C GLU A 101 29.29 -9.86 14.55
N ILE A 102 30.00 -10.09 13.45
CA ILE A 102 31.26 -9.39 13.17
C ILE A 102 31.04 -7.88 13.05
N VAL A 103 30.08 -7.47 12.23
CA VAL A 103 29.85 -6.06 11.91
C VAL A 103 29.23 -5.30 13.08
N GLU A 104 28.20 -5.83 13.73
CA GLU A 104 27.45 -5.10 14.77
C GLU A 104 28.06 -5.23 16.17
N ILE A 105 28.87 -6.25 16.44
CA ILE A 105 29.46 -6.48 17.77
C ILE A 105 30.99 -6.34 17.74
N SER A 106 31.68 -7.08 16.88
CA SER A 106 33.16 -7.13 16.91
C SER A 106 33.83 -5.83 16.44
N PHE A 107 33.34 -5.24 15.34
CA PHE A 107 33.85 -3.97 14.82
C PHE A 107 33.70 -2.80 15.80
N PRO A 108 32.52 -2.53 16.39
CA PRO A 108 32.36 -1.47 17.38
C PRO A 108 33.25 -1.65 18.61
N ASN A 109 33.40 -2.88 19.09
CA ASN A 109 34.30 -3.19 20.20
C ASN A 109 35.77 -2.90 19.86
N LEU A 110 36.21 -3.24 18.65
CA LEU A 110 37.56 -2.95 18.18
C LEU A 110 37.78 -1.44 18.01
N ILE A 111 36.83 -0.72 17.40
CA ILE A 111 36.86 0.74 17.26
C ILE A 111 37.00 1.41 18.63
N SER A 112 36.21 0.97 19.63
CA SER A 112 36.28 1.52 20.99
C SER A 112 37.66 1.31 21.65
N LYS A 113 38.29 0.15 21.45
CA LYS A 113 39.64 -0.11 21.97
C LYS A 113 40.69 0.79 21.30
N ILE A 114 40.62 0.94 19.98
CA ILE A 114 41.56 1.80 19.22
C ILE A 114 41.36 3.27 19.61
N GLU A 115 40.13 3.73 19.81
CA GLU A 115 39.84 5.07 20.32
C GLU A 115 40.53 5.34 21.66
N LYS A 116 40.50 4.37 22.59
CA LYS A 116 41.20 4.50 23.88
C LYS A 116 42.71 4.67 23.68
N ILE A 117 43.34 3.89 22.79
CA ILE A 117 44.78 4.05 22.50
C ILE A 117 45.08 5.39 21.86
N VAL A 118 44.29 5.81 20.86
CA VAL A 118 44.43 7.11 20.20
C VAL A 118 44.37 8.25 21.23
N THR A 119 43.45 8.17 22.19
CA THR A 119 43.37 9.18 23.26
C THR A 119 44.56 9.14 24.23
N LYS A 120 45.09 7.95 24.55
CA LYS A 120 46.33 7.82 25.35
C LYS A 120 47.50 8.49 24.63
N ILE A 121 47.74 8.16 23.36
CA ILE A 121 48.88 8.67 22.56
C ILE A 121 48.82 10.19 22.36
N LYS A 122 47.62 10.76 22.17
CA LYS A 122 47.45 12.21 22.11
C LYS A 122 47.80 12.93 23.42
N LYS A 123 47.70 12.25 24.56
CA LYS A 123 48.01 12.80 25.89
C LYS A 123 49.46 12.57 26.31
N ILE A 124 50.21 11.75 25.59
CA ILE A 124 51.62 11.47 25.90
C ILE A 124 52.42 12.77 25.74
N ASN A 125 52.88 13.32 26.86
CA ASN A 125 53.81 14.44 26.89
C ASN A 125 55.13 13.97 27.50
N ILE A 126 56.15 13.80 26.65
CA ILE A 126 57.45 13.22 27.02
C ILE A 126 58.52 14.32 27.20
N THR A 127 58.14 15.60 27.13
CA THR A 127 59.08 16.73 27.24
C THR A 127 59.96 16.66 28.49
N HIS A 128 59.39 16.28 29.64
CA HIS A 128 60.11 16.20 30.91
C HIS A 128 61.13 15.06 30.95
N TYR A 129 60.83 13.91 30.34
CA TYR A 129 61.73 12.75 30.33
C TYR A 129 62.87 12.89 29.30
N MET A 130 62.68 13.75 28.30
CA MET A 130 63.65 13.97 27.22
C MET A 130 64.86 14.84 27.64
N GLU A 131 64.82 15.48 28.82
CA GLU A 131 65.90 16.38 29.25
C GLU A 131 67.21 15.63 29.54
N ASN A 132 67.12 14.36 29.98
CA ASN A 132 68.30 13.56 30.36
C ASN A 132 68.77 12.58 29.27
N MET A 133 68.07 12.49 28.13
CA MET A 133 68.46 11.58 27.04
C MET A 133 69.55 12.17 26.15
N LEU A 134 70.39 11.29 25.59
CA LEU A 134 71.29 11.64 24.49
C LEU A 134 70.49 12.26 23.33
N SER A 135 71.05 13.29 22.69
CA SER A 135 70.36 14.11 21.68
C SER A 135 69.78 13.28 20.53
N ASN A 136 70.49 12.23 20.09
CA ASN A 136 70.06 11.34 19.02
C ASN A 136 68.81 10.53 19.42
N ASP A 137 68.80 9.96 20.63
CA ASP A 137 67.67 9.16 21.13
C ASP A 137 66.43 10.04 21.34
N ARG A 138 66.65 11.26 21.86
CA ARG A 138 65.62 12.29 22.02
C ARG A 138 64.94 12.62 20.68
N LEU A 139 65.73 12.84 19.62
CA LEU A 139 65.20 13.14 18.29
C LEU A 139 64.40 11.96 17.72
N LEU A 140 64.93 10.74 17.83
CA LEU A 140 64.29 9.53 17.33
C LEU A 140 62.96 9.25 18.05
N LEU A 141 62.93 9.35 19.38
CA LEU A 141 61.72 9.11 20.16
C LEU A 141 60.64 10.15 19.84
N ASN A 142 61.01 11.43 19.76
CA ASN A 142 60.08 12.51 19.41
C ASN A 142 59.50 12.32 18.00
N HIS A 143 60.32 11.89 17.04
CA HIS A 143 59.87 11.55 15.70
C HIS A 143 58.82 10.43 15.74
N LYS A 144 59.12 9.31 16.41
CA LYS A 144 58.21 8.17 16.52
C LYS A 144 56.88 8.51 17.19
N ILE A 145 56.89 9.34 18.25
CA ILE A 145 55.66 9.79 18.92
C ILE A 145 54.82 10.66 17.99
N LYS A 146 55.45 11.60 17.28
CA LYS A 146 54.76 12.46 16.31
C LYS A 146 54.14 11.63 15.18
N GLU A 147 54.88 10.65 14.64
CA GLU A 147 54.35 9.72 13.65
C GLU A 147 53.15 8.95 14.20
N ALA A 148 53.24 8.39 15.42
CA ALA A 148 52.13 7.66 16.03
C ALA A 148 50.89 8.56 16.26
N GLN A 149 51.09 9.82 16.65
CA GLN A 149 50.03 10.82 16.82
C GLN A 149 49.32 11.16 15.52
N ILE A 150 49.95 10.93 14.36
CA ILE A 150 49.36 11.13 13.03
C ILE A 150 48.74 9.84 12.52
N ILE A 151 49.48 8.73 12.55
CA ILE A 151 49.11 7.45 11.91
C ILE A 151 47.89 6.81 12.59
N LEU A 152 47.86 6.73 13.93
CA LEU A 152 46.77 6.02 14.62
C LEU A 152 45.39 6.68 14.43
N PRO A 153 45.24 8.02 14.50
CA PRO A 153 43.97 8.66 14.15
C PRO A 153 43.54 8.37 12.71
N THR A 154 44.46 8.40 11.75
CA THR A 154 44.16 8.09 10.35
C THR A 154 43.72 6.63 10.20
N PHE A 155 44.41 5.70 10.87
CA PHE A 155 44.03 4.29 10.89
C PHE A 155 42.63 4.08 11.47
N LEU A 156 42.30 4.73 12.60
CA LEU A 156 40.96 4.70 13.19
C LEU A 156 39.89 5.21 12.22
N GLU A 157 40.19 6.27 11.45
CA GLU A 157 39.25 6.78 10.45
C GLU A 157 39.01 5.77 9.31
N CYS A 158 40.06 5.09 8.85
CA CYS A 158 39.95 4.01 7.87
C CYS A 158 39.06 2.87 8.38
N ILE A 159 39.24 2.42 9.63
CA ILE A 159 38.40 1.37 10.23
C ILE A 159 36.94 1.82 10.32
N LYS A 160 36.68 3.08 10.69
CA LYS A 160 35.32 3.62 10.73
C LYS A 160 34.66 3.66 9.35
N LYS A 161 35.42 4.01 8.30
CA LYS A 161 34.93 3.95 6.91
C LYS A 161 34.59 2.51 6.52
N GLU A 162 35.44 1.56 6.90
CA GLU A 162 35.24 0.13 6.63
C GLU A 162 34.01 -0.44 7.36
N TYR A 163 33.83 -0.12 8.64
CA TYR A 163 32.64 -0.46 9.41
C TYR A 163 31.36 0.14 8.80
N ASN A 164 31.42 1.40 8.36
CA ASN A 164 30.29 2.04 7.69
C ASN A 164 29.96 1.35 6.36
N PHE A 165 30.96 0.99 5.55
CA PHE A 165 30.75 0.24 4.31
C PHE A 165 30.09 -1.12 4.58
N LYS A 166 30.55 -1.85 5.60
CA LYS A 166 30.01 -3.17 5.94
C LYS A 166 28.62 -3.12 6.55
N THR A 167 28.32 -2.12 7.38
CA THR A 167 26.94 -1.92 7.88
C THR A 167 25.98 -1.55 6.76
N LEU A 168 26.42 -0.80 5.74
CA LEU A 168 25.67 -0.57 4.51
C LEU A 168 25.47 -1.87 3.73
N GLY A 169 26.54 -2.63 3.49
CA GLY A 169 26.46 -3.93 2.81
C GLY A 169 25.56 -4.94 3.53
N LEU A 170 25.64 -5.01 4.87
CA LEU A 170 24.76 -5.86 5.68
C LEU A 170 23.30 -5.42 5.57
N LYS A 171 23.02 -4.10 5.53
CA LYS A 171 21.66 -3.59 5.30
C LYS A 171 21.15 -3.96 3.92
N ASP A 172 21.99 -3.88 2.89
CA ASP A 172 21.64 -4.28 1.53
C ASP A 172 21.40 -5.80 1.42
N ILE A 173 22.14 -6.60 2.21
CA ILE A 173 21.94 -8.06 2.29
C ILE A 173 20.71 -8.43 3.14
N ALA A 174 20.48 -7.74 4.26
CA ALA A 174 19.31 -7.93 5.11
C ALA A 174 18.02 -7.42 4.46
N TYR A 175 18.12 -6.57 3.43
CA TYR A 175 17.09 -6.39 2.42
C TYR A 175 16.90 -7.71 1.65
N THR A 176 16.25 -8.67 2.31
CA THR A 176 15.48 -9.70 1.64
C THR A 176 14.49 -8.99 0.74
N SER A 177 14.54 -9.28 -0.56
CA SER A 177 13.58 -8.82 -1.58
C SER A 177 12.21 -8.53 -0.96
N ASP A 178 11.85 -7.24 -0.91
CA ASP A 178 10.79 -6.52 -0.17
C ASP A 178 9.42 -7.19 0.08
N HIS A 179 9.38 -8.43 0.57
CA HIS A 179 8.12 -9.09 0.90
C HIS A 179 7.47 -8.47 2.14
N THR A 180 8.24 -7.92 3.09
CA THR A 180 7.70 -7.24 4.29
C THR A 180 6.86 -6.01 3.93
N ASN A 181 7.33 -5.20 2.98
CA ASN A 181 6.57 -4.06 2.45
C ASN A 181 5.34 -4.54 1.66
N ASN A 182 5.46 -5.61 0.87
CA ASN A 182 4.31 -6.20 0.19
C ASN A 182 3.23 -6.68 1.18
N ILE A 183 3.64 -7.33 2.28
CA ILE A 183 2.74 -7.81 3.33
C ILE A 183 2.09 -6.62 4.05
N SER A 184 2.86 -5.59 4.39
CA SER A 184 2.31 -4.41 5.08
C SER A 184 1.30 -3.66 4.20
N ILE A 185 1.59 -3.48 2.90
CA ILE A 185 0.65 -2.90 1.93
C ILE A 185 -0.61 -3.76 1.82
N SER A 186 -0.46 -5.08 1.79
CA SER A 186 -1.60 -6.02 1.73
C SER A 186 -2.48 -5.94 2.97
N ILE A 187 -1.88 -5.90 4.16
CA ILE A 187 -2.60 -5.74 5.43
C ILE A 187 -3.35 -4.40 5.46
N LEU A 188 -2.69 -3.31 5.05
CA LEU A 188 -3.33 -1.99 4.95
C LEU A 188 -4.50 -1.98 3.96
N ALA A 189 -4.34 -2.65 2.82
CA ALA A 189 -5.38 -2.77 1.81
C ALA A 189 -6.59 -3.56 2.36
N ALA A 190 -6.34 -4.68 3.06
CA ALA A 190 -7.37 -5.51 3.66
C ALA A 190 -8.14 -4.77 4.76
N TRP A 191 -7.42 -4.19 5.72
CA TRP A 191 -8.02 -3.53 6.87
C TRP A 191 -9.01 -2.43 6.47
N LYS A 192 -8.61 -1.55 5.53
CA LYS A 192 -9.47 -0.43 5.13
C LYS A 192 -10.78 -0.94 4.50
N HIS A 193 -10.73 -2.05 3.76
CA HIS A 193 -11.89 -2.62 3.10
C HIS A 193 -12.81 -3.34 4.08
N PHE A 194 -12.24 -4.09 5.03
CA PHE A 194 -13.03 -4.74 6.07
C PHE A 194 -13.74 -3.72 6.96
N THR A 195 -13.02 -2.70 7.43
CA THR A 195 -13.56 -1.78 8.42
C THR A 195 -14.74 -0.96 7.92
N ASP A 196 -14.57 -0.32 6.76
CA ASP A 196 -15.58 0.54 6.13
C ASP A 196 -16.92 -0.21 6.01
N ARG A 197 -16.85 -1.47 5.60
CA ARG A 197 -18.06 -2.25 5.35
C ARG A 197 -18.65 -2.94 6.58
N LEU A 198 -17.83 -3.32 7.58
CA LEU A 198 -18.36 -3.76 8.88
C LEU A 198 -19.26 -2.66 9.49
N TRP A 199 -18.83 -1.39 9.38
CA TRP A 199 -19.64 -0.24 9.81
C TRP A 199 -20.91 -0.06 8.97
N TRP A 200 -20.79 -0.18 7.65
CA TRP A 200 -21.95 -0.11 6.77
C TRP A 200 -23.00 -1.18 7.13
N PHE A 201 -22.58 -2.42 7.42
CA PHE A 201 -23.47 -3.50 7.84
C PHE A 201 -24.13 -3.22 9.19
N ILE A 202 -23.36 -2.92 10.24
CA ILE A 202 -23.95 -2.69 11.57
C ILE A 202 -24.92 -1.51 11.53
N GLN A 203 -24.58 -0.43 10.82
CA GLN A 203 -25.46 0.73 10.68
C GLN A 203 -26.75 0.35 9.96
N THR A 204 -26.66 -0.42 8.87
CA THR A 204 -27.81 -0.87 8.09
C THR A 204 -28.75 -1.76 8.93
N PHE A 205 -28.22 -2.74 9.66
CA PHE A 205 -29.02 -3.63 10.51
C PHE A 205 -29.64 -2.91 11.71
N VAL A 206 -28.89 -2.03 12.36
CA VAL A 206 -29.42 -1.19 13.45
C VAL A 206 -30.57 -0.33 12.95
N LEU A 207 -30.39 0.41 11.86
CA LEU A 207 -31.44 1.26 11.31
C LEU A 207 -32.66 0.47 10.84
N SER A 208 -32.45 -0.74 10.28
CA SER A 208 -33.52 -1.66 9.91
C SER A 208 -34.33 -2.11 11.12
N SER A 209 -33.69 -2.37 12.26
CA SER A 209 -34.38 -2.76 13.49
C SER A 209 -35.27 -1.67 14.09
N PHE A 210 -34.93 -0.38 13.88
CA PHE A 210 -35.71 0.75 14.41
C PHE A 210 -36.75 1.28 13.43
N GLY A 211 -36.35 1.57 12.19
CA GLY A 211 -37.19 2.28 11.21
C GLY A 211 -37.42 1.50 9.92
N GLN A 212 -37.22 0.18 9.96
CA GLN A 212 -37.31 -0.70 8.80
C GLN A 212 -36.47 -0.15 7.64
N PHE A 213 -37.00 -0.17 6.42
CA PHE A 213 -36.27 0.26 5.24
C PHE A 213 -36.09 1.79 5.15
N ARG A 214 -36.93 2.60 5.83
CA ARG A 214 -36.91 4.06 5.66
C ARG A 214 -35.62 4.70 6.18
N LEU A 215 -35.22 4.39 7.41
CA LEU A 215 -34.00 4.93 8.01
C LEU A 215 -32.75 4.45 7.26
N MET A 216 -32.75 3.18 6.83
CA MET A 216 -31.69 2.62 5.99
C MET A 216 -31.53 3.40 4.69
N SER A 217 -32.63 3.67 3.96
CA SER A 217 -32.59 4.44 2.72
C SER A 217 -32.09 5.87 2.93
N ILE A 218 -32.45 6.52 4.04
CA ILE A 218 -31.95 7.86 4.39
C ILE A 218 -30.43 7.83 4.61
N TYR A 219 -29.93 6.84 5.37
CA TYR A 219 -28.49 6.69 5.58
C TYR A 219 -27.73 6.48 4.26
N MET A 220 -28.20 5.56 3.41
CA MET A 220 -27.57 5.31 2.10
C MET A 220 -27.58 6.55 1.21
N ALA A 221 -28.65 7.34 1.24
CA ALA A 221 -28.75 8.60 0.50
C ALA A 221 -27.77 9.67 1.05
N ILE A 222 -27.69 9.83 2.38
CA ILE A 222 -26.77 10.79 3.00
C ILE A 222 -25.32 10.39 2.71
N GLU A 223 -24.96 9.13 2.88
CA GLU A 223 -23.61 8.62 2.60
C GLU A 223 -23.20 8.85 1.14
N SER A 224 -24.05 8.47 0.19
CA SER A 224 -23.77 8.66 -1.24
C SER A 224 -23.69 10.14 -1.64
N LEU A 225 -24.53 11.02 -1.08
CA LEU A 225 -24.43 12.47 -1.27
C LEU A 225 -23.13 13.04 -0.70
N MET A 226 -22.75 12.63 0.52
CA MET A 226 -21.49 13.04 1.13
C MET A 226 -20.28 12.65 0.27
N LEU A 227 -20.28 11.42 -0.25
CA LEU A 227 -19.20 10.94 -1.11
C LEU A 227 -19.21 11.65 -2.48
N MET A 228 -20.38 11.86 -3.07
CA MET A 228 -20.53 12.60 -4.31
C MET A 228 -20.02 14.04 -4.19
N ILE A 229 -20.36 14.76 -3.12
CA ILE A 229 -20.02 16.17 -2.98
C ILE A 229 -18.55 16.36 -2.56
N PHE A 230 -18.07 15.59 -1.58
CA PHE A 230 -16.83 15.94 -0.88
C PHE A 230 -15.57 15.19 -1.35
N THR A 231 -15.65 14.04 -2.03
CA THR A 231 -14.43 13.25 -2.38
C THR A 231 -13.45 14.00 -3.27
N GLY A 232 -13.93 14.81 -4.22
CA GLY A 232 -13.06 15.66 -5.05
C GLY A 232 -12.32 16.73 -4.24
N TYR A 233 -12.99 17.35 -3.26
CA TYR A 233 -12.36 18.33 -2.36
C TYR A 233 -11.37 17.68 -1.41
N GLY A 234 -11.72 16.51 -0.85
CA GLY A 234 -10.85 15.72 0.00
C GLY A 234 -9.59 15.25 -0.73
N GLY A 235 -9.72 14.84 -2.00
CA GLY A 235 -8.57 14.54 -2.86
C GLY A 235 -7.64 15.74 -3.03
N ALA A 236 -8.18 16.91 -3.35
CA ALA A 236 -7.38 18.12 -3.48
C ALA A 236 -6.73 18.59 -2.18
N TRP A 237 -7.34 18.28 -1.03
CA TRP A 237 -6.74 18.53 0.27
C TRP A 237 -5.54 17.62 0.51
N LEU A 238 -5.65 16.33 0.17
CA LEU A 238 -4.56 15.38 0.28
C LEU A 238 -3.35 15.77 -0.56
N ASP A 239 -3.57 16.22 -1.79
CA ASP A 239 -2.49 16.62 -2.69
C ASP A 239 -1.71 17.86 -2.19
N LYS A 240 -2.35 18.73 -1.38
CA LYS A 240 -1.71 19.93 -0.80
C LYS A 240 -0.85 19.63 0.42
N HIS A 241 -1.12 18.53 1.13
CA HIS A 241 -0.47 18.19 2.38
C HIS A 241 0.56 17.06 2.20
N SER A 242 1.48 16.94 3.16
CA SER A 242 2.39 15.78 3.13
C SER A 242 1.60 14.49 3.35
N ARG A 243 1.98 13.44 2.63
CA ARG A 243 1.28 12.14 2.63
C ARG A 243 1.10 11.57 4.03
N ILE A 244 2.14 11.65 4.87
CA ILE A 244 2.06 11.15 6.25
C ILE A 244 1.12 11.98 7.12
N TYR A 245 1.12 13.30 6.94
CA TYR A 245 0.21 14.17 7.68
C TYR A 245 -1.23 13.90 7.27
N GLY A 246 -1.50 13.84 5.96
CA GLY A 246 -2.83 13.53 5.43
C GLY A 246 -3.37 12.22 5.99
N VAL A 247 -2.59 11.13 5.88
CA VAL A 247 -3.02 9.81 6.39
C VAL A 247 -3.25 9.82 7.91
N ARG A 248 -2.39 10.46 8.70
CA ARG A 248 -2.59 10.54 10.16
C ARG A 248 -3.86 11.29 10.54
N VAL A 249 -4.13 12.42 9.88
CA VAL A 249 -5.36 13.19 10.11
C VAL A 249 -6.59 12.36 9.74
N LEU A 250 -6.59 11.70 8.58
CA LEU A 250 -7.69 10.82 8.17
C LEU A 250 -7.96 9.75 9.21
N LEU A 251 -6.92 9.02 9.63
CA LEU A 251 -7.03 7.96 10.63
C LEU A 251 -7.59 8.45 11.96
N CYS A 252 -7.12 9.60 12.46
CA CYS A 252 -7.64 10.18 13.70
C CYS A 252 -9.11 10.56 13.59
N LEU A 253 -9.51 11.24 12.51
CA LEU A 253 -10.90 11.65 12.30
C LEU A 253 -11.84 10.44 12.19
N MET A 254 -11.40 9.38 11.49
CA MET A 254 -12.17 8.15 11.35
C MET A 254 -12.46 7.48 12.69
N ILE A 255 -11.46 7.36 13.58
CA ILE A 255 -11.69 6.76 14.91
C ILE A 255 -12.68 7.58 15.72
N ILE A 256 -12.49 8.91 15.78
CA ILE A 256 -13.35 9.79 16.57
C ILE A 256 -14.80 9.61 16.12
N LEU A 257 -15.04 9.60 14.80
CA LEU A 257 -16.38 9.43 14.24
C LEU A 257 -16.96 8.03 14.50
N ASN A 258 -16.15 6.98 14.45
CA ASN A 258 -16.60 5.62 14.76
C ASN A 258 -16.98 5.46 16.24
N ILE A 259 -16.23 6.11 17.14
CA ILE A 259 -16.57 6.14 18.58
C ILE A 259 -17.90 6.89 18.78
N ILE A 260 -18.08 8.04 18.14
CA ILE A 260 -19.34 8.80 18.19
C ILE A 260 -20.51 7.96 17.66
N SER A 261 -20.33 7.26 16.54
CA SER A 261 -21.36 6.37 15.99
C SER A 261 -21.69 5.23 16.97
N CYS A 262 -20.67 4.58 17.53
CA CYS A 262 -20.84 3.53 18.54
C CYS A 262 -21.64 4.03 19.76
N MET A 263 -21.30 5.22 20.28
CA MET A 263 -22.02 5.84 21.39
C MET A 263 -23.47 6.15 21.02
N GLY A 264 -23.71 6.68 19.82
CA GLY A 264 -25.06 6.97 19.31
C GLY A 264 -25.93 5.71 19.18
N ILE A 265 -25.37 4.60 18.69
CA ILE A 265 -26.07 3.31 18.61
C ILE A 265 -26.41 2.79 20.01
N ASN A 266 -25.42 2.73 20.91
CA ASN A 266 -25.63 2.16 22.25
C ASN A 266 -26.61 3.01 23.09
N PHE A 267 -26.54 4.33 22.98
CA PHE A 267 -27.47 5.25 23.65
C PHE A 267 -28.91 5.10 23.12
N ALA A 268 -29.08 4.95 21.79
CA ALA A 268 -30.39 4.70 21.19
C ALA A 268 -31.04 3.41 21.72
N PHE A 269 -30.30 2.31 21.75
CA PHE A 269 -30.81 1.05 22.31
C PHE A 269 -31.11 1.14 23.82
N THR A 270 -30.27 1.84 24.59
CA THR A 270 -30.48 2.00 26.03
C THR A 270 -31.76 2.79 26.31
N ILE A 271 -31.99 3.90 25.62
CA ILE A 271 -33.23 4.68 25.74
C ILE A 271 -34.43 3.86 25.30
N ASN A 272 -34.32 3.14 24.17
CA ASN A 272 -35.42 2.32 23.66
C ASN A 272 -35.82 1.23 24.66
N TYR A 273 -34.85 0.58 25.30
CA TYR A 273 -35.11 -0.40 26.35
C TYR A 273 -35.79 0.20 27.58
N LEU A 274 -35.39 1.41 28.00
CA LEU A 274 -36.02 2.12 29.12
C LEU A 274 -37.46 2.55 28.80
N ASN A 275 -37.71 3.04 27.58
CA ASN A 275 -39.02 3.55 27.16
C ASN A 275 -40.02 2.46 26.77
N ASN A 276 -39.58 1.32 26.23
CA ASN A 276 -40.48 0.20 25.92
C ASN A 276 -41.21 -0.33 27.16
N LYS A 277 -40.72 -0.06 28.38
CA LYS A 277 -41.46 -0.36 29.62
C LYS A 277 -42.65 0.58 29.86
N GLN A 278 -42.76 1.68 29.11
CA GLN A 278 -43.75 2.74 29.30
C GLN A 278 -44.59 3.05 28.05
N ILE A 279 -43.99 3.08 26.85
CA ILE A 279 -44.62 3.54 25.60
C ILE A 279 -44.07 2.71 24.43
N ASN A 280 -44.95 2.17 23.56
CA ASN A 280 -44.59 1.36 22.37
C ASN A 280 -44.06 2.19 21.19
N GLU A 281 -43.80 3.49 21.36
CA GLU A 281 -43.30 4.38 20.31
C GLU A 281 -41.83 4.76 20.52
N ILE A 282 -41.09 4.85 19.42
CA ILE A 282 -39.68 5.26 19.42
C ILE A 282 -39.61 6.73 19.84
N SER A 283 -39.03 6.98 21.01
CA SER A 283 -38.85 8.34 21.51
C SER A 283 -38.01 9.22 20.59
N ASN A 284 -38.31 10.53 20.57
CA ASN A 284 -37.53 11.53 19.81
C ASN A 284 -36.03 11.49 20.14
N ASN A 285 -35.66 11.23 21.40
CA ASN A 285 -34.26 11.10 21.82
C ASN A 285 -33.55 9.93 21.14
N CYS A 286 -34.25 8.82 20.92
CA CYS A 286 -33.72 7.68 20.17
C CYS A 286 -33.46 8.06 18.70
N TYR A 287 -34.41 8.76 18.06
CA TYR A 287 -34.22 9.25 16.69
C TYR A 287 -33.04 10.22 16.56
N ILE A 288 -32.88 11.15 17.50
CA ILE A 288 -31.75 12.09 17.51
C ILE A 288 -30.43 11.32 17.64
N SER A 289 -30.36 10.34 18.55
CA SER A 289 -29.18 9.51 18.74
C SER A 289 -28.81 8.71 17.48
N LEU A 290 -29.81 8.12 16.82
CA LEU A 290 -29.62 7.43 15.54
C LEU A 290 -29.19 8.39 14.42
N LEU A 291 -29.75 9.60 14.37
CA LEU A 291 -29.38 10.60 13.38
C LEU A 291 -27.93 11.07 13.56
N ILE A 292 -27.47 11.26 14.80
CA ILE A 292 -26.05 11.52 15.11
C ILE A 292 -25.18 10.36 14.63
N SER A 293 -25.59 9.11 14.90
CA SER A 293 -24.84 7.94 14.42
C SER A 293 -24.72 7.95 12.90
N VAL A 294 -25.84 8.11 12.17
CA VAL A 294 -25.91 8.18 10.70
C VAL A 294 -24.93 9.20 10.15
N ILE A 295 -25.00 10.45 10.63
CA ILE A 295 -24.12 11.52 10.18
C ILE A 295 -22.65 11.16 10.44
N SER A 296 -22.33 10.68 11.65
CA SER A 296 -20.95 10.34 12.01
C SER A 296 -20.39 9.19 11.14
N THR A 297 -21.16 8.12 10.88
CA THR A 297 -20.75 7.04 9.97
C THR A 297 -20.61 7.49 8.52
N SER A 298 -21.50 8.35 8.00
CA SER A 298 -21.38 8.87 6.64
C SER A 298 -20.12 9.73 6.46
N ILE A 299 -19.78 10.55 7.47
CA ILE A 299 -18.52 11.32 7.46
C ILE A 299 -17.31 10.39 7.61
N ALA A 300 -17.40 9.34 8.43
CA ALA A 300 -16.33 8.34 8.57
C ALA A 300 -16.07 7.62 7.24
N SER A 301 -17.11 7.18 6.54
CA SER A 301 -17.06 6.55 5.20
C SER A 301 -16.36 7.45 4.16
N PHE A 302 -16.60 8.76 4.22
CA PHE A 302 -15.83 9.74 3.42
C PHE A 302 -14.33 9.69 3.71
N PHE A 303 -13.91 9.69 4.97
CA PHE A 303 -12.49 9.59 5.32
C PHE A 303 -11.89 8.20 5.01
N TYR A 304 -12.65 7.10 5.19
CA TYR A 304 -12.26 5.76 4.71
C TYR A 304 -11.99 5.78 3.20
N THR A 305 -12.87 6.42 2.43
CA THR A 305 -12.73 6.57 0.98
C THR A 305 -11.50 7.38 0.61
N LEU A 306 -11.21 8.49 1.28
CA LEU A 306 -9.99 9.27 1.06
C LEU A 306 -8.73 8.46 1.38
N LEU A 307 -8.73 7.72 2.48
CA LEU A 307 -7.62 6.86 2.85
C LEU A 307 -7.41 5.75 1.80
N ARG A 308 -8.49 5.19 1.26
CA ARG A 308 -8.44 4.26 0.12
C ARG A 308 -7.81 4.90 -1.10
N LEU A 309 -8.18 6.14 -1.45
CA LEU A 309 -7.61 6.83 -2.59
C LEU A 309 -6.10 7.02 -2.43
N VAL A 310 -5.64 7.51 -1.28
CA VAL A 310 -4.21 7.72 -1.01
C VAL A 310 -3.44 6.41 -1.12
N LEU A 311 -3.89 5.35 -0.45
CA LEU A 311 -3.15 4.09 -0.39
C LEU A 311 -3.16 3.35 -1.73
N THR A 312 -4.31 3.27 -2.40
CA THR A 312 -4.46 2.41 -3.60
C THR A 312 -4.18 3.12 -4.91
N LYS A 313 -4.30 4.46 -4.95
CA LYS A 313 -4.15 5.23 -6.19
C LYS A 313 -2.84 6.00 -6.22
N ASP A 314 -2.41 6.58 -5.11
CA ASP A 314 -1.18 7.38 -5.05
C ASP A 314 0.02 6.57 -4.54
N TRP A 315 -0.05 6.04 -3.32
CA TRP A 315 1.09 5.38 -2.68
C TRP A 315 1.57 4.18 -3.48
N ILE A 316 0.67 3.31 -3.95
CA ILE A 316 1.05 2.14 -4.77
C ILE A 316 1.94 2.52 -5.98
N VAL A 317 1.69 3.67 -6.63
CA VAL A 317 2.49 4.16 -7.76
C VAL A 317 3.89 4.60 -7.32
N ILE A 318 3.99 5.26 -6.16
CA ILE A 318 5.27 5.71 -5.61
C ILE A 318 6.10 4.52 -5.14
N LEU A 319 5.44 3.56 -4.49
CA LEU A 319 6.01 2.31 -4.01
C LEU A 319 6.58 1.51 -5.18
N SER A 320 5.83 1.34 -6.27
CA SER A 320 6.33 0.65 -7.46
C SER A 320 7.58 1.31 -8.05
N ASN A 321 7.67 2.64 -8.00
CA ASN A 321 8.78 3.41 -8.57
C ASN A 321 10.06 3.43 -7.73
N GLU A 322 9.98 3.27 -6.41
CA GLU A 322 11.15 3.30 -5.51
C GLU A 322 11.85 1.95 -5.40
N PHE A 323 11.09 0.87 -5.27
CA PHE A 323 11.65 -0.48 -5.12
C PHE A 323 12.45 -0.96 -6.34
N GLU A 324 12.36 -0.27 -7.48
CA GLU A 324 13.20 -0.58 -8.63
C GLU A 324 14.57 0.13 -8.58
N LYS A 325 14.68 1.30 -7.96
CA LYS A 325 15.96 2.01 -7.85
C LYS A 325 16.96 1.24 -6.99
N ASN A 326 16.51 0.62 -5.92
CA ASN A 326 17.38 -0.11 -4.99
C ASN A 326 17.85 -1.46 -5.56
N GLU A 327 17.12 -2.07 -6.49
CA GLU A 327 17.53 -3.30 -7.20
C GLU A 327 18.47 -3.02 -8.39
N LEU A 328 18.58 -1.77 -8.86
CA LEU A 328 19.23 -1.43 -10.15
C LEU A 328 20.34 -0.39 -10.01
N ASN A 329 21.35 -0.69 -9.19
CA ASN A 329 22.69 -0.16 -9.43
C ASN A 329 23.32 -0.70 -10.73
N ASP A 330 22.67 -1.64 -11.42
CA ASP A 330 23.05 -2.08 -12.77
C ASP A 330 22.56 -1.09 -13.85
N GLN A 331 23.48 -0.64 -14.69
CA GLN A 331 23.38 0.44 -15.68
C GLN A 331 22.37 0.23 -16.84
N SER A 332 21.34 -0.61 -16.71
CA SER A 332 20.33 -0.79 -17.76
C SER A 332 19.20 0.25 -17.66
N SER A 333 19.48 1.48 -18.13
CA SER A 333 18.49 2.59 -18.14
C SER A 333 17.25 2.29 -19.00
N TYR A 334 17.39 1.52 -20.07
CA TYR A 334 16.33 1.21 -21.04
C TYR A 334 15.26 0.23 -20.51
N LEU A 335 15.56 -0.58 -19.49
CA LEU A 335 14.60 -1.53 -18.89
C LEU A 335 13.70 -0.89 -17.81
N LYS A 336 14.04 0.32 -17.32
CA LYS A 336 13.34 1.02 -16.24
C LYS A 336 11.83 1.24 -16.49
N PRO A 337 11.37 1.63 -17.70
CA PRO A 337 9.92 1.82 -17.92
C PRO A 337 9.15 0.49 -17.83
N PHE A 338 9.75 -0.60 -18.31
CA PHE A 338 9.09 -1.91 -18.42
C PHE A 338 8.96 -2.65 -17.08
N LYS A 339 9.94 -2.52 -16.18
CA LYS A 339 9.92 -3.16 -14.86
C LYS A 339 8.99 -2.43 -13.87
N ASN A 340 8.97 -1.09 -13.85
CA ASN A 340 8.06 -0.28 -13.03
C ASN A 340 6.59 -0.68 -13.28
N ASP A 341 6.26 -0.83 -14.55
CA ASP A 341 4.92 -1.18 -14.99
C ASP A 341 4.47 -2.58 -14.52
N LYS A 342 5.41 -3.52 -14.34
CA LYS A 342 5.14 -4.85 -13.77
C LYS A 342 4.89 -4.82 -12.26
N LYS A 343 5.72 -4.11 -11.49
CA LYS A 343 5.52 -3.98 -10.02
C LYS A 343 4.20 -3.25 -9.73
N LEU A 344 3.87 -2.21 -10.49
CA LEU A 344 2.58 -1.53 -10.37
C LEU A 344 1.40 -2.47 -10.66
N THR A 345 1.48 -3.27 -11.73
CA THR A 345 0.47 -4.30 -12.03
C THR A 345 0.31 -5.29 -10.89
N TYR A 346 1.42 -5.74 -10.29
CA TYR A 346 1.39 -6.65 -9.16
C TYR A 346 0.64 -6.05 -7.95
N TYR A 347 0.99 -4.83 -7.53
CA TYR A 347 0.33 -4.16 -6.41
C TYR A 347 -1.15 -3.89 -6.65
N ASN A 348 -1.52 -3.43 -7.85
CA ASN A 348 -2.92 -3.24 -8.23
C ASN A 348 -3.71 -4.54 -8.18
N THR A 349 -3.12 -5.61 -8.73
CA THR A 349 -3.76 -6.94 -8.74
C THR A 349 -3.96 -7.46 -7.33
N ILE A 350 -2.95 -7.37 -6.47
CA ILE A 350 -3.08 -7.79 -5.07
C ILE A 350 -4.11 -6.96 -4.33
N SER A 351 -4.09 -5.63 -4.46
CA SER A 351 -5.07 -4.78 -3.80
C SER A 351 -6.49 -5.10 -4.27
N ALA A 352 -6.68 -5.40 -5.55
CA ALA A 352 -7.98 -5.78 -6.10
C ALA A 352 -8.40 -7.19 -5.65
N LEU A 353 -7.49 -8.17 -5.60
CA LEU A 353 -7.78 -9.51 -5.08
C LEU A 353 -8.20 -9.46 -3.61
N ILE A 354 -7.47 -8.70 -2.79
CA ILE A 354 -7.83 -8.49 -1.38
C ILE A 354 -9.23 -7.89 -1.26
N TYR A 355 -9.56 -6.88 -2.08
CA TYR A 355 -10.90 -6.30 -2.11
C TYR A 355 -11.99 -7.33 -2.43
N GLN A 356 -11.74 -8.23 -3.38
CA GLN A 356 -12.68 -9.31 -3.73
C GLN A 356 -12.79 -10.37 -2.63
N VAL A 357 -11.68 -10.79 -2.04
CA VAL A 357 -11.67 -11.76 -0.94
C VAL A 357 -12.41 -11.19 0.28
N SER A 358 -12.26 -9.89 0.55
CA SER A 358 -13.03 -9.21 1.61
C SER A 358 -14.54 -9.31 1.38
N PHE A 359 -15.04 -9.24 0.14
CA PHE A 359 -16.49 -9.44 -0.15
C PHE A 359 -17.02 -10.83 0.21
N ILE A 360 -16.15 -11.83 0.29
CA ILE A 360 -16.53 -13.21 0.65
C ILE A 360 -16.48 -13.38 2.17
N ILE A 361 -15.38 -12.94 2.79
CA ILE A 361 -15.14 -13.15 4.23
C ILE A 361 -16.09 -12.30 5.08
N GLU A 362 -16.35 -11.06 4.67
CA GLU A 362 -17.08 -10.10 5.48
C GLU A 362 -18.54 -10.51 5.78
N PRO A 363 -19.39 -10.91 4.81
CA PRO A 363 -20.74 -11.41 5.12
C PRO A 363 -20.76 -12.60 6.08
N ILE A 364 -19.71 -13.44 6.06
CA ILE A 364 -19.56 -14.58 6.98
C ILE A 364 -19.32 -14.06 8.40
N ILE A 365 -18.41 -13.09 8.55
CA ILE A 365 -18.10 -12.47 9.85
C ILE A 365 -19.32 -11.71 10.40
N THR A 366 -19.95 -10.85 9.58
CA THR A 366 -21.10 -10.06 10.02
C THR A 366 -22.30 -10.96 10.32
N GLY A 367 -22.57 -11.97 9.48
CA GLY A 367 -23.61 -12.95 9.72
C GLY A 367 -23.41 -13.74 11.01
N PHE A 368 -22.17 -14.16 11.30
CA PHE A 368 -21.85 -14.80 12.58
C PHE A 368 -22.09 -13.85 13.76
N ILE A 369 -21.55 -12.64 13.71
CA ILE A 369 -21.67 -11.67 14.80
C ILE A 369 -23.14 -11.31 15.08
N ILE A 370 -23.94 -11.08 14.04
CA ILE A 370 -25.35 -10.70 14.19
C ILE A 370 -26.21 -11.86 14.72
N ASN A 371 -25.89 -13.11 14.36
CA ASN A 371 -26.63 -14.27 14.83
C ASN A 371 -26.36 -14.61 16.31
N TYR A 372 -25.14 -14.34 16.80
CA TYR A 372 -24.73 -14.71 18.16
C TYR A 372 -24.68 -13.54 19.14
N LEU A 373 -24.55 -12.30 18.66
CA LEU A 373 -24.43 -11.11 19.50
C LEU A 373 -25.56 -10.11 19.18
N ASN A 374 -26.08 -9.46 20.22
CA ASN A 374 -27.00 -8.34 20.05
C ASN A 374 -26.29 -7.16 19.37
N TYR A 375 -27.05 -6.32 18.65
CA TYR A 375 -26.50 -5.20 17.89
C TYR A 375 -25.65 -4.21 18.72
N GLN A 376 -26.01 -3.98 20.00
CA GLN A 376 -25.20 -3.17 20.93
C GLN A 376 -23.79 -3.75 21.10
N ILE A 377 -23.71 -5.04 21.45
CA ILE A 377 -22.43 -5.73 21.67
C ILE A 377 -21.64 -5.79 20.37
N ALA A 378 -22.30 -6.08 19.24
CA ALA A 378 -21.66 -6.08 17.93
C ALA A 378 -21.02 -4.71 17.58
N SER A 379 -21.71 -3.60 17.85
CA SER A 379 -21.16 -2.25 17.64
C SER A 379 -19.93 -1.97 18.50
N ILE A 380 -19.93 -2.42 19.76
CA ILE A 380 -18.79 -2.28 20.68
C ILE A 380 -17.61 -3.12 20.18
N VAL A 381 -17.85 -4.38 19.78
CA VAL A 381 -16.82 -5.27 19.22
C VAL A 381 -16.18 -4.65 17.99
N PHE A 382 -16.98 -4.12 17.05
CA PHE A 382 -16.45 -3.43 15.87
C PHE A 382 -15.69 -2.16 16.22
N CYS A 383 -16.16 -1.38 17.19
CA CYS A 383 -15.44 -0.19 17.66
C CYS A 383 -14.06 -0.56 18.24
N ILE A 384 -14.00 -1.58 19.10
CA ILE A 384 -12.75 -2.08 19.68
C ILE A 384 -11.82 -2.60 18.58
N PHE A 385 -12.33 -3.42 17.66
CA PHE A 385 -11.57 -3.92 16.52
C PHE A 385 -10.92 -2.78 15.72
N ASN A 386 -11.65 -1.69 15.49
CA ASN A 386 -11.14 -0.55 14.74
C ASN A 386 -10.08 0.25 15.49
N ILE A 387 -10.19 0.36 16.81
CA ILE A 387 -9.15 0.97 17.64
C ILE A 387 -7.87 0.12 17.60
N CYS A 388 -7.99 -1.20 17.79
CA CYS A 388 -6.86 -2.12 17.71
C CYS A 388 -6.18 -2.08 16.33
N MET A 389 -6.98 -2.12 15.26
CA MET A 389 -6.43 -2.08 13.91
C MET A 389 -5.82 -0.72 13.57
N TRP A 390 -6.34 0.38 14.09
CA TRP A 390 -5.70 1.70 13.93
C TRP A 390 -4.28 1.73 14.50
N ILE A 391 -4.04 1.10 15.65
CA ILE A 391 -2.70 0.99 16.24
C ILE A 391 -1.78 0.25 15.27
N ILE A 392 -2.22 -0.92 14.78
CA ILE A 392 -1.46 -1.76 13.84
C ILE A 392 -1.16 -0.98 12.54
N VAL A 393 -2.18 -0.36 11.97
CA VAL A 393 -2.09 0.43 10.73
C VAL A 393 -1.15 1.61 10.90
N SER A 394 -1.21 2.32 12.03
CA SER A 394 -0.32 3.45 12.32
C SER A 394 1.14 3.00 12.44
N LEU A 395 1.39 1.83 13.03
CA LEU A 395 2.73 1.24 13.11
C LEU A 395 3.25 0.83 11.73
N LEU A 396 2.43 0.13 10.93
CA LEU A 396 2.78 -0.29 9.57
C LEU A 396 3.02 0.90 8.64
N LEU A 397 2.18 1.93 8.70
CA LEU A 397 2.36 3.15 7.92
C LEU A 397 3.64 3.89 8.31
N ASN A 398 3.95 3.98 9.60
CA ASN A 398 5.21 4.56 10.07
C ASN A 398 6.41 3.75 9.59
N TYR A 399 6.30 2.41 9.53
CA TYR A 399 7.34 1.55 8.98
C TYR A 399 7.56 1.82 7.48
N ILE A 400 6.51 1.75 6.66
CA ILE A 400 6.56 2.01 5.20
C ILE A 400 7.08 3.43 4.92
N TYR A 401 6.62 4.41 5.69
CA TYR A 401 7.05 5.79 5.53
C TYR A 401 8.53 6.00 5.89
N LYS A 402 9.02 5.31 6.93
CA LYS A 402 10.44 5.37 7.32
C LYS A 402 11.34 4.66 6.32
N SER A 403 10.88 3.56 5.72
CA SER A 403 11.66 2.80 4.74
C SER A 403 11.79 3.50 3.38
N ILE A 404 10.85 4.37 3.00
CA ILE A 404 10.78 4.91 1.63
C ILE A 404 10.91 6.43 1.60
N ASN A 405 12.08 6.91 1.15
CA ASN A 405 12.43 8.32 1.20
C ASN A 405 11.54 9.22 0.31
N LYS A 406 11.03 8.75 -0.84
CA LYS A 406 10.11 9.56 -1.66
C LYS A 406 8.79 9.87 -0.96
N LEU A 407 8.28 8.98 -0.10
CA LEU A 407 7.09 9.28 0.70
C LEU A 407 7.37 10.44 1.68
N LYS A 408 8.63 10.60 2.12
CA LYS A 408 9.05 11.65 3.06
C LYS A 408 9.13 13.05 2.46
N ARG A 409 9.17 13.20 1.13
CA ARG A 409 9.30 14.53 0.53
C ARG A 409 8.12 15.40 0.94
N ILE A 410 8.40 16.38 1.79
CA ILE A 410 7.64 17.61 1.89
C ILE A 410 7.76 18.24 0.50
N ASN A 411 6.65 18.45 -0.20
CA ASN A 411 6.63 19.25 -1.41
C ASN A 411 7.42 20.52 -1.10
N LYS A 412 8.59 20.66 -1.73
CA LYS A 412 9.25 21.97 -1.83
C LYS A 412 8.15 22.89 -2.32
N LYS A 413 7.78 23.86 -1.48
CA LYS A 413 6.72 24.80 -1.80
C LYS A 413 6.96 25.29 -3.22
N PRO A 414 5.94 25.35 -4.09
CA PRO A 414 6.07 25.97 -5.41
C PRO A 414 6.57 27.42 -5.33
N CYS A 415 6.67 28.02 -4.14
CA CYS A 415 7.24 29.33 -3.91
C CYS A 415 8.70 29.49 -4.36
N GLU A 416 9.55 28.45 -4.36
CA GLU A 416 10.94 28.62 -4.87
C GLU A 416 11.01 28.58 -6.40
N GLU A 417 10.28 27.68 -7.06
CA GLU A 417 10.22 27.65 -8.53
C GLU A 417 9.37 28.80 -9.09
N GLU A 418 8.32 29.24 -8.40
CA GLU A 418 7.61 30.48 -8.76
C GLU A 418 8.43 31.73 -8.48
N LYS A 419 9.35 31.73 -7.51
CA LYS A 419 10.30 32.85 -7.34
C LYS A 419 11.35 32.83 -8.43
N LEU A 420 11.92 31.67 -8.78
CA LEU A 420 12.84 31.56 -9.92
C LEU A 420 12.17 31.93 -11.24
N ARG A 421 10.93 31.49 -11.48
CA ARG A 421 10.15 31.85 -12.67
C ARG A 421 9.71 33.31 -12.67
N ARG A 422 9.37 33.90 -11.51
CA ARG A 422 9.06 35.34 -11.44
C ARG A 422 10.28 36.23 -11.71
N VAL A 423 11.48 35.76 -11.43
CA VAL A 423 12.72 36.47 -11.79
C VAL A 423 13.03 36.34 -13.29
N SER A 424 12.68 35.23 -13.93
CA SER A 424 12.87 35.08 -15.39
C SER A 424 11.76 35.72 -16.24
N ASP A 425 10.52 35.78 -15.72
CA ASP A 425 9.35 36.18 -16.51
C ASP A 425 9.05 37.69 -16.47
N SER A 426 9.85 38.50 -15.76
CA SER A 426 9.62 39.95 -15.66
C SER A 426 9.62 40.68 -17.01
N ASN A 427 10.11 40.06 -18.08
CA ASN A 427 10.22 40.69 -19.39
C ASN A 427 9.14 40.29 -20.40
N ILE A 428 8.20 39.39 -20.07
CA ILE A 428 7.15 38.94 -21.02
C ILE A 428 5.71 39.07 -20.44
N SER A 429 5.57 39.57 -19.21
CA SER A 429 4.40 39.35 -18.35
C SER A 429 3.14 40.23 -18.57
N LYS A 430 2.94 40.87 -19.73
CA LYS A 430 1.67 41.62 -19.96
C LYS A 430 0.61 40.89 -20.78
N TYR A 431 0.96 39.88 -21.57
CA TYR A 431 -0.01 39.12 -22.36
C TYR A 431 -0.35 37.73 -21.79
N GLN A 432 0.53 37.12 -20.98
CA GLN A 432 0.28 35.79 -20.40
C GLN A 432 -0.52 35.79 -19.09
N SER A 433 -0.67 36.95 -18.43
CA SER A 433 -1.41 37.04 -17.16
C SER A 433 -2.90 36.72 -17.33
N ASP A 434 -3.51 37.15 -18.43
CA ASP A 434 -4.95 37.06 -18.61
C ASP A 434 -5.43 35.64 -18.95
N GLU A 435 -4.61 34.85 -19.65
CA GLU A 435 -4.89 33.42 -19.86
C GLU A 435 -4.61 32.58 -18.61
N LYS A 436 -3.49 32.81 -17.90
CA LYS A 436 -3.18 32.06 -16.67
C LYS A 436 -4.18 32.35 -15.54
N LEU A 437 -4.70 33.59 -15.43
CA LEU A 437 -5.77 33.94 -14.48
C LEU A 437 -7.11 33.30 -14.84
N LYS A 438 -7.48 33.23 -16.14
CA LYS A 438 -8.70 32.52 -16.58
C LYS A 438 -8.63 31.00 -16.36
N ILE A 439 -7.45 30.40 -16.42
CA ILE A 439 -7.28 28.96 -16.14
C ILE A 439 -7.37 28.66 -14.64
N LYS A 440 -6.87 29.56 -13.78
CA LYS A 440 -6.87 29.34 -12.31
C LYS A 440 -8.27 29.39 -11.68
N SER A 441 -9.23 30.04 -12.34
CA SER A 441 -10.64 30.12 -11.92
C SER A 441 -11.55 29.05 -12.51
N SER A 442 -11.02 28.12 -13.32
CA SER A 442 -11.84 27.05 -13.90
C SER A 442 -12.42 26.16 -12.79
N ILE A 443 -13.76 25.99 -12.79
CA ILE A 443 -14.46 25.02 -11.94
C ILE A 443 -13.72 23.68 -12.07
N LYS A 444 -13.39 23.03 -10.95
CA LYS A 444 -12.55 21.81 -10.91
C LYS A 444 -13.02 20.72 -11.88
N VAL A 445 -14.34 20.61 -12.05
CA VAL A 445 -14.97 19.69 -13.02
C VAL A 445 -14.53 20.00 -14.46
N ILE A 446 -14.47 21.28 -14.85
CA ILE A 446 -13.98 21.69 -16.17
C ILE A 446 -12.50 21.32 -16.33
N LYS A 447 -11.68 21.49 -15.29
CA LYS A 447 -10.27 21.06 -15.32
C LYS A 447 -10.17 19.55 -15.52
N PHE A 448 -10.99 18.76 -14.82
CA PHE A 448 -11.06 17.31 -15.00
C PHE A 448 -11.49 16.93 -16.41
N LEU A 449 -12.54 17.57 -16.96
CA LEU A 449 -13.04 17.29 -18.32
C LEU A 449 -12.03 17.63 -19.42
N LYS A 450 -11.10 18.56 -19.17
CA LYS A 450 -10.00 18.89 -20.08
C LYS A 450 -8.78 17.98 -19.92
N HIS A 451 -8.72 17.17 -18.86
CA HIS A 451 -7.59 16.28 -18.60
C HIS A 451 -7.63 15.08 -19.56
N PRO A 452 -6.50 14.56 -20.05
CA PRO A 452 -6.46 13.42 -20.98
C PRO A 452 -7.17 12.16 -20.44
N VAL A 453 -7.22 12.02 -19.11
CA VAL A 453 -7.84 10.88 -18.42
C VAL A 453 -9.37 10.98 -18.34
N ALA A 454 -9.97 12.12 -18.73
CA ALA A 454 -11.41 12.35 -18.61
C ALA A 454 -12.22 11.23 -19.26
N PHE A 455 -11.91 10.87 -20.51
CA PHE A 455 -12.66 9.87 -21.26
C PHE A 455 -12.63 8.49 -20.59
N VAL A 456 -11.46 8.01 -20.18
CA VAL A 456 -11.34 6.69 -19.53
C VAL A 456 -11.98 6.68 -18.15
N ALA A 457 -11.87 7.77 -17.39
CA ALA A 457 -12.48 7.90 -16.07
C ALA A 457 -14.02 7.96 -16.16
N ILE A 458 -14.56 8.74 -17.12
CA ILE A 458 -16.00 8.83 -17.36
C ILE A 458 -16.53 7.48 -17.87
N ALA A 459 -15.81 6.81 -18.77
CA ALA A 459 -16.17 5.48 -19.25
C ALA A 459 -16.36 4.51 -18.07
N LEU A 460 -15.38 4.43 -17.16
CA LEU A 460 -15.50 3.58 -15.98
C LEU A 460 -16.62 4.04 -15.04
N SER A 461 -16.79 5.35 -14.82
CA SER A 461 -17.86 5.88 -13.96
C SER A 461 -19.25 5.50 -14.47
N ILE A 462 -19.52 5.56 -15.77
CA ILE A 462 -20.82 5.17 -16.36
C ILE A 462 -21.15 3.70 -16.06
N THR A 463 -20.15 2.81 -15.90
CA THR A 463 -20.41 1.42 -15.51
C THR A 463 -20.94 1.25 -14.07
N TYR A 464 -20.96 2.31 -13.26
CA TYR A 464 -21.59 2.30 -11.93
C TYR A 464 -23.07 2.71 -11.96
N MET A 465 -23.59 3.15 -13.12
CA MET A 465 -25.00 3.53 -13.29
C MET A 465 -25.92 2.32 -13.56
N ASN A 466 -25.41 1.30 -14.26
CA ASN A 466 -26.25 0.18 -14.66
C ASN A 466 -26.77 -0.62 -13.46
N ILE A 467 -27.98 -1.15 -13.62
CA ILE A 467 -28.60 -2.09 -12.69
C ILE A 467 -28.17 -3.54 -12.94
N LEU A 468 -27.39 -3.81 -13.99
CA LEU A 468 -26.98 -5.15 -14.45
C LEU A 468 -25.87 -5.78 -13.59
N GLN A 469 -26.10 -5.76 -12.29
CA GLN A 469 -25.24 -6.26 -11.24
C GLN A 469 -26.11 -6.90 -10.18
N LEU A 470 -25.57 -7.90 -9.46
CA LEU A 470 -26.21 -8.50 -8.28
C LEU A 470 -26.20 -7.53 -7.08
N ASN A 471 -26.83 -6.37 -7.24
CA ASN A 471 -27.05 -5.35 -6.23
C ASN A 471 -28.48 -5.46 -5.66
N GLY A 472 -28.81 -4.62 -4.67
CA GLY A 472 -30.12 -4.67 -4.00
C GLY A 472 -31.32 -4.55 -4.94
N ILE A 473 -31.20 -3.75 -6.01
CA ILE A 473 -32.27 -3.56 -7.01
C ILE A 473 -32.53 -4.86 -7.78
N SER A 474 -31.50 -5.48 -8.33
CA SER A 474 -31.63 -6.73 -9.09
C SER A 474 -31.99 -7.93 -8.21
N ILE A 475 -31.52 -7.96 -6.96
CA ILE A 475 -31.91 -8.97 -5.97
C ILE A 475 -33.40 -8.83 -5.65
N THR A 476 -33.89 -7.60 -5.46
CA THR A 476 -35.32 -7.34 -5.22
C THR A 476 -36.16 -7.77 -6.42
N TYR A 477 -35.73 -7.44 -7.64
CA TYR A 477 -36.41 -7.89 -8.86
C TYR A 477 -36.45 -9.43 -8.97
N ALA A 478 -35.36 -10.11 -8.66
CA ALA A 478 -35.33 -11.57 -8.70
C ALA A 478 -36.19 -12.21 -7.60
N SER A 479 -36.25 -11.62 -6.40
CA SER A 479 -37.15 -12.05 -5.33
C SER A 479 -38.63 -11.91 -5.71
N ILE A 480 -39.00 -10.83 -6.40
CA ILE A 480 -40.37 -10.64 -6.93
C ILE A 480 -40.72 -11.70 -7.98
N ASN A 481 -39.72 -12.21 -8.71
CA ASN A 481 -39.87 -13.31 -9.67
C ASN A 481 -39.76 -14.71 -9.02
N ASN A 482 -40.01 -14.82 -7.71
CA ASN A 482 -39.99 -16.07 -6.93
C ASN A 482 -38.66 -16.83 -6.93
N VAL A 483 -37.53 -16.15 -7.15
CA VAL A 483 -36.21 -16.77 -6.99
C VAL A 483 -35.90 -16.92 -5.51
N SER A 484 -35.58 -18.14 -5.07
CA SER A 484 -35.24 -18.40 -3.67
C SER A 484 -33.96 -17.65 -3.23
N GLU A 485 -33.91 -17.23 -1.97
CA GLU A 485 -32.72 -16.60 -1.38
C GLU A 485 -31.47 -17.48 -1.49
N LYS A 486 -31.64 -18.80 -1.35
CA LYS A 486 -30.57 -19.79 -1.53
C LYS A 486 -29.98 -19.68 -2.95
N SER A 487 -30.83 -19.63 -3.98
CA SER A 487 -30.39 -19.47 -5.37
C SER A 487 -29.67 -18.13 -5.58
N LEU A 488 -30.20 -17.03 -5.05
CA LEU A 488 -29.59 -15.70 -5.16
C LEU A 488 -28.20 -15.64 -4.52
N ASN A 489 -28.04 -16.26 -3.34
CA ASN A 489 -26.76 -16.35 -2.66
C ASN A 489 -25.75 -17.19 -3.46
N VAL A 490 -26.18 -18.27 -4.11
CA VAL A 490 -25.32 -19.07 -5.01
C VAL A 490 -24.83 -18.23 -6.19
N PHE A 491 -25.72 -17.52 -6.89
CA PHE A 491 -25.32 -16.63 -8.00
C PHE A 491 -24.35 -15.54 -7.54
N ARG A 492 -24.57 -14.96 -6.36
CA ARG A 492 -23.66 -13.97 -5.77
C ARG A 492 -22.28 -14.56 -5.50
N CYS A 493 -22.19 -15.76 -4.93
CA CYS A 493 -20.91 -16.45 -4.72
C CYS A 493 -20.18 -16.72 -6.04
N ILE A 494 -20.89 -17.22 -7.06
CA ILE A 494 -20.32 -17.44 -8.39
C ILE A 494 -19.81 -16.11 -8.99
N GLY A 495 -20.59 -15.04 -8.88
CA GLY A 495 -20.20 -13.71 -9.37
C GLY A 495 -18.93 -13.19 -8.71
N SER A 496 -18.77 -13.39 -7.39
CA SER A 496 -17.53 -13.08 -6.67
C SER A 496 -16.34 -13.93 -7.13
N ILE A 497 -16.55 -15.21 -7.45
CA ILE A 497 -15.51 -16.09 -8.02
C ILE A 497 -15.08 -15.58 -9.40
N PHE A 498 -16.02 -15.25 -10.29
CA PHE A 498 -15.67 -14.70 -11.62
C PHE A 498 -14.99 -13.33 -11.54
N ALA A 499 -15.35 -12.50 -10.56
CA ALA A 499 -14.62 -11.28 -10.24
C ALA A 499 -13.17 -11.56 -9.83
N LEU A 500 -12.94 -12.53 -8.94
CA LEU A 500 -11.61 -12.98 -8.53
C LEU A 500 -10.79 -13.50 -9.71
N ILE A 501 -11.38 -14.35 -10.56
CA ILE A 501 -10.72 -14.89 -11.75
C ILE A 501 -10.34 -13.76 -12.72
N GLY A 502 -11.25 -12.82 -12.99
CA GLY A 502 -10.98 -11.67 -13.84
C GLY A 502 -9.80 -10.83 -13.34
N THR A 503 -9.78 -10.51 -12.04
CA THR A 503 -8.66 -9.81 -11.41
C THR A 503 -7.36 -10.63 -11.42
N ALA A 504 -7.41 -11.95 -11.15
CA ALA A 504 -6.24 -12.80 -11.12
C ALA A 504 -5.59 -12.97 -12.51
N LEU A 505 -6.40 -12.99 -13.57
CA LEU A 505 -5.93 -13.11 -14.95
C LEU A 505 -5.50 -11.78 -15.56
N TYR A 506 -5.82 -10.63 -14.95
CA TYR A 506 -5.46 -9.31 -15.46
C TYR A 506 -3.95 -9.17 -15.82
N PRO A 507 -2.98 -9.59 -14.99
CA PRO A 507 -1.56 -9.52 -15.34
C PRO A 507 -1.20 -10.32 -16.60
N LEU A 508 -1.87 -11.47 -16.82
CA LEU A 508 -1.66 -12.30 -18.00
C LEU A 508 -2.21 -11.60 -19.24
N PHE A 509 -3.46 -11.11 -19.20
CA PHE A 509 -4.04 -10.36 -20.30
C PHE A 509 -3.19 -9.14 -20.65
N LYS A 510 -2.76 -8.37 -19.65
CA LYS A 510 -1.86 -7.24 -19.86
C LYS A 510 -0.55 -7.65 -20.51
N LYS A 511 0.06 -8.76 -20.08
CA LYS A 511 1.31 -9.27 -20.65
C LYS A 511 1.16 -9.60 -22.14
N TYR A 512 0.04 -10.21 -22.55
CA TYR A 512 -0.17 -10.66 -23.92
C TYR A 512 -0.72 -9.57 -24.86
N PHE A 513 -1.67 -8.76 -24.39
CA PHE A 513 -2.39 -7.79 -25.22
C PHE A 513 -1.91 -6.34 -25.01
N GLY A 514 -1.22 -6.06 -23.91
CA GLY A 514 -0.91 -4.69 -23.48
C GLY A 514 -2.05 -4.04 -22.71
N LEU A 515 -1.73 -2.94 -22.01
CA LEU A 515 -2.63 -2.29 -21.04
C LEU A 515 -3.97 -1.83 -21.65
N LYS A 516 -3.90 -1.04 -22.72
CA LYS A 516 -5.10 -0.45 -23.33
C LYS A 516 -6.00 -1.50 -24.00
N LYS A 517 -5.41 -2.44 -24.76
CA LYS A 517 -6.17 -3.54 -25.38
C LYS A 517 -6.81 -4.45 -24.33
N THR A 518 -6.15 -4.68 -23.19
CA THR A 518 -6.73 -5.44 -22.08
C THR A 518 -8.01 -4.79 -21.55
N GLY A 519 -8.03 -3.47 -21.38
CA GLY A 519 -9.25 -2.77 -21.00
C GLY A 519 -10.36 -2.87 -22.05
N LEU A 520 -10.02 -2.77 -23.35
CA LEU A 520 -10.98 -2.95 -24.44
C LEU A 520 -11.60 -4.36 -24.41
N ILE A 521 -10.76 -5.38 -24.27
CA ILE A 521 -11.19 -6.78 -24.16
C ILE A 521 -12.11 -6.93 -22.94
N GLY A 522 -11.76 -6.35 -21.80
CA GLY A 522 -12.61 -6.37 -20.59
C GLY A 522 -14.01 -5.79 -20.84
N PHE A 523 -14.10 -4.61 -21.45
CA PHE A 523 -15.38 -3.98 -21.80
C PHE A 523 -16.19 -4.81 -22.79
N ILE A 524 -15.55 -5.36 -23.84
CA ILE A 524 -16.22 -6.21 -24.84
C ILE A 524 -16.74 -7.48 -24.17
N MET A 525 -15.92 -8.14 -23.35
CA MET A 525 -16.33 -9.36 -22.63
C MET A 525 -17.48 -9.09 -21.67
N GLN A 526 -17.46 -7.97 -20.94
CA GLN A 526 -18.58 -7.57 -20.08
C GLN A 526 -19.88 -7.47 -20.88
N GLN A 527 -19.84 -6.80 -22.03
CA GLN A 527 -21.00 -6.63 -22.90
C GLN A 527 -21.52 -7.96 -23.46
N MET A 528 -20.61 -8.80 -23.96
CA MET A 528 -20.96 -10.13 -24.49
C MET A 528 -21.64 -11.00 -23.43
N PHE A 529 -21.16 -10.98 -22.18
CA PHE A 529 -21.79 -11.71 -21.10
C PHE A 529 -23.12 -11.12 -20.61
N LEU A 530 -23.42 -9.85 -20.92
CA LEU A 530 -24.70 -9.22 -20.58
C LEU A 530 -25.78 -9.41 -21.65
N LEU A 531 -25.43 -9.85 -22.86
CA LEU A 531 -26.41 -10.16 -23.92
C LEU A 531 -27.53 -11.12 -23.45
N PRO A 532 -27.24 -12.22 -22.71
CA PRO A 532 -28.29 -13.06 -22.12
C PRO A 532 -29.26 -12.29 -21.23
N SER A 533 -28.80 -11.29 -20.46
CA SER A 533 -29.65 -10.46 -19.61
C SER A 533 -30.55 -9.52 -20.41
N VAL A 534 -30.19 -9.19 -21.65
CA VAL A 534 -31.07 -8.46 -22.57
C VAL A 534 -32.11 -9.41 -23.18
N ILE A 535 -31.64 -10.57 -23.65
CA ILE A 535 -32.49 -11.60 -24.24
C ILE A 535 -33.56 -12.07 -23.24
N SER A 536 -33.23 -12.12 -21.95
CA SER A 536 -34.18 -12.52 -20.90
C SER A 536 -35.44 -11.66 -20.83
N ILE A 537 -35.41 -10.40 -21.28
CA ILE A 537 -36.60 -9.54 -21.33
C ILE A 537 -37.71 -10.19 -22.16
N PHE A 538 -37.32 -10.88 -23.24
CA PHE A 538 -38.20 -11.46 -24.25
C PHE A 538 -38.43 -12.97 -24.07
N LEU A 539 -37.80 -13.59 -23.08
CA LEU A 539 -37.98 -15.02 -22.81
C LEU A 539 -39.31 -15.29 -22.07
N PRO A 540 -39.89 -16.49 -22.24
CA PRO A 540 -41.05 -16.95 -21.47
C PRO A 540 -40.84 -16.80 -19.96
N GLY A 541 -41.88 -16.36 -19.24
CA GLY A 541 -41.83 -16.09 -17.80
C GLY A 541 -41.44 -14.65 -17.42
N SER A 542 -41.01 -13.83 -18.38
CA SER A 542 -40.71 -12.41 -18.13
C SER A 542 -41.96 -11.63 -17.72
N ILE A 543 -41.92 -10.94 -16.57
CA ILE A 543 -42.98 -10.02 -16.10
C ILE A 543 -42.95 -8.65 -16.78
N PHE A 544 -42.12 -8.48 -17.82
CA PHE A 544 -42.01 -7.21 -18.54
C PHE A 544 -43.31 -6.90 -19.29
N LYS A 545 -43.89 -5.72 -19.03
CA LYS A 545 -45.20 -5.31 -19.58
C LYS A 545 -45.27 -5.39 -21.11
N TYR A 546 -44.16 -5.14 -21.79
CA TYR A 546 -44.06 -5.08 -23.25
C TYR A 546 -43.36 -6.31 -23.83
N ASN A 547 -43.43 -7.47 -23.16
CA ASN A 547 -42.96 -8.72 -23.74
C ASN A 547 -43.84 -9.13 -24.91
N ILE A 548 -43.27 -9.23 -26.11
CA ILE A 548 -44.00 -9.62 -27.33
C ILE A 548 -44.36 -11.10 -27.28
N PHE A 549 -43.52 -11.93 -26.65
CA PHE A 549 -43.73 -13.35 -26.47
C PHE A 549 -44.42 -13.61 -25.13
N PHE A 550 -45.68 -13.16 -24.97
CA PHE A 550 -46.55 -13.58 -23.87
C PHE A 550 -46.85 -15.08 -24.00
N ILE A 551 -45.87 -15.91 -23.64
CA ILE A 551 -46.03 -17.34 -23.44
C ILE A 551 -46.33 -17.52 -21.96
N GLU A 552 -47.34 -18.35 -21.65
CA GLU A 552 -47.78 -18.64 -20.29
C GLU A 552 -46.60 -18.91 -19.35
N PRO A 553 -46.70 -18.48 -18.07
CA PRO A 553 -45.66 -18.72 -17.09
C PRO A 553 -45.40 -20.23 -16.96
N THR A 554 -44.21 -20.65 -17.39
CA THR A 554 -43.73 -22.02 -17.19
C THR A 554 -43.31 -22.20 -15.72
N ASN A 555 -43.35 -23.44 -15.20
CA ASN A 555 -42.94 -23.73 -13.81
C ASN A 555 -41.52 -23.25 -13.46
N ILE A 556 -40.65 -23.15 -14.47
CA ILE A 556 -39.28 -22.63 -14.31
C ILE A 556 -39.20 -21.31 -15.06
N ASN A 557 -38.98 -20.23 -14.33
CA ASN A 557 -38.86 -18.90 -14.93
C ASN A 557 -37.50 -18.74 -15.65
N TYR A 558 -37.40 -19.26 -16.88
CA TYR A 558 -36.17 -19.21 -17.69
C TYR A 558 -35.65 -17.79 -17.90
N SER A 559 -36.56 -16.81 -18.00
CA SER A 559 -36.22 -15.40 -18.10
C SER A 559 -35.33 -14.96 -16.93
N ILE A 560 -35.76 -15.16 -15.68
CA ILE A 560 -35.01 -14.65 -14.52
C ILE A 560 -33.66 -15.36 -14.33
N TYR A 561 -33.58 -16.67 -14.59
CA TYR A 561 -32.30 -17.38 -14.49
C TYR A 561 -31.32 -16.98 -15.60
N THR A 562 -31.81 -16.71 -16.82
CA THR A 562 -30.98 -16.19 -17.91
C THR A 562 -30.47 -14.79 -17.57
N PHE A 563 -31.32 -13.94 -16.98
CA PHE A 563 -30.94 -12.63 -16.46
C PHE A 563 -29.81 -12.73 -15.43
N LEU A 564 -29.97 -13.60 -14.42
CA LEU A 564 -29.00 -13.82 -13.34
C LEU A 564 -27.68 -14.38 -13.87
N CYS A 565 -27.72 -15.33 -14.82
CA CYS A 565 -26.51 -15.87 -15.45
C CYS A 565 -25.69 -14.76 -16.13
N GLY A 566 -26.32 -13.89 -16.91
CA GLY A 566 -25.61 -12.84 -17.64
C GLY A 566 -24.91 -11.84 -16.71
N ILE A 567 -25.61 -11.32 -15.70
CA ILE A 567 -25.02 -10.39 -14.71
C ILE A 567 -23.95 -11.06 -13.83
N THR A 568 -24.01 -12.38 -13.67
CA THR A 568 -23.03 -13.14 -12.88
C THR A 568 -21.72 -13.28 -13.65
N PHE A 569 -21.77 -13.75 -14.90
CA PHE A 569 -20.57 -13.94 -15.71
C PHE A 569 -19.94 -12.62 -16.18
N SER A 570 -20.73 -11.55 -16.35
CA SER A 570 -20.23 -10.23 -16.75
C SER A 570 -19.20 -9.64 -15.79
N ARG A 571 -19.20 -10.06 -14.52
CA ARG A 571 -18.18 -9.68 -13.53
C ARG A 571 -16.77 -9.98 -13.99
N PHE A 572 -16.56 -11.05 -14.76
CA PHE A 572 -15.25 -11.38 -15.32
C PHE A 572 -14.68 -10.25 -16.18
N GLY A 573 -15.44 -9.81 -17.19
CA GLY A 573 -15.03 -8.74 -18.10
C GLY A 573 -14.90 -7.40 -17.37
N LEU A 574 -15.86 -7.09 -16.49
CA LEU A 574 -15.87 -5.85 -15.70
C LEU A 574 -14.60 -5.69 -14.86
N PHE A 575 -14.16 -6.73 -14.15
CA PHE A 575 -12.99 -6.62 -13.26
C PHE A 575 -11.64 -6.64 -14.00
N ILE A 576 -11.59 -7.18 -15.23
CA ILE A 576 -10.45 -6.96 -16.13
C ILE A 576 -10.40 -5.50 -16.59
N ALA A 577 -11.54 -4.94 -17.02
CA ALA A 577 -11.64 -3.56 -17.46
C ALA A 577 -11.30 -2.57 -16.33
N ASP A 578 -11.87 -2.77 -15.14
CA ASP A 578 -11.61 -1.94 -13.96
C ASP A 578 -10.11 -1.90 -13.59
N SER A 579 -9.46 -3.07 -13.58
CA SER A 579 -8.03 -3.18 -13.29
C SER A 579 -7.18 -2.44 -14.34
N ALA A 580 -7.52 -2.59 -15.61
CA ALA A 580 -6.82 -1.94 -16.72
C ALA A 580 -7.01 -0.41 -16.73
N VAL A 581 -8.24 0.06 -16.55
CA VAL A 581 -8.56 1.49 -16.48
C VAL A 581 -7.87 2.12 -15.29
N ASN A 582 -7.96 1.50 -14.11
CA ASN A 582 -7.32 2.03 -12.92
C ASN A 582 -5.81 2.22 -13.10
N GLN A 583 -5.12 1.24 -13.70
CA GLN A 583 -3.70 1.36 -13.98
C GLN A 583 -3.40 2.43 -15.06
N GLN A 584 -4.25 2.60 -16.08
CA GLN A 584 -4.11 3.71 -17.02
C GLN A 584 -4.21 5.06 -16.33
N MET A 585 -5.22 5.24 -15.49
CA MET A 585 -5.40 6.48 -14.71
C MET A 585 -4.17 6.77 -13.84
N GLN A 586 -3.67 5.76 -13.11
CA GLN A 586 -2.47 5.92 -12.27
C GLN A 586 -1.22 6.35 -13.05
N LEU A 587 -1.06 5.87 -14.28
CA LEU A 587 0.09 6.20 -15.15
C LEU A 587 -0.06 7.56 -15.85
N MET A 588 -1.29 7.97 -16.17
CA MET A 588 -1.57 9.20 -16.92
C MET A 588 -1.75 10.43 -16.03
N ILE A 589 -2.06 10.27 -14.75
CA ILE A 589 -2.27 11.40 -13.82
C ILE A 589 -0.96 11.76 -13.12
N GLU A 590 -0.64 13.06 -13.15
CA GLU A 590 0.52 13.61 -12.48
C GLU A 590 0.43 13.43 -10.95
N GLU A 591 1.58 13.20 -10.31
CA GLU A 591 1.65 12.95 -8.87
C GLU A 591 1.06 14.09 -8.02
N GLU A 592 1.13 15.35 -8.51
CA GLU A 592 0.70 16.55 -7.81
C GLU A 592 -0.83 16.72 -7.72
N ILE A 593 -1.60 16.08 -8.60
CA ILE A 593 -3.07 16.22 -8.66
C ILE A 593 -3.77 14.85 -8.62
N ARG A 594 -3.04 13.80 -8.28
CA ARG A 594 -3.51 12.42 -8.39
C ARG A 594 -4.73 12.16 -7.50
N SER A 595 -4.68 12.59 -6.24
CA SER A 595 -5.79 12.34 -5.32
C SER A 595 -7.02 13.15 -5.70
N GLU A 596 -6.86 14.38 -6.19
CA GLU A 596 -7.94 15.22 -6.71
C GLU A 596 -8.66 14.56 -7.89
N ILE A 597 -7.94 14.11 -8.92
CA ILE A 597 -8.55 13.50 -10.11
C ILE A 597 -9.26 12.20 -9.75
N PHE A 598 -8.65 11.32 -8.94
CA PHE A 598 -9.33 10.12 -8.47
C PHE A 598 -10.52 10.43 -7.53
N GLY A 599 -10.45 11.52 -6.77
CA GLY A 599 -11.55 12.03 -5.95
C GLY A 599 -12.74 12.49 -6.78
N ILE A 600 -12.48 13.19 -7.89
CA ILE A 600 -13.51 13.61 -8.87
C ILE A 600 -14.11 12.40 -9.59
N HIS A 601 -13.29 11.43 -10.01
CA HIS A 601 -13.79 10.17 -10.57
C HIS A 601 -14.71 9.42 -9.59
N THR A 602 -14.33 9.37 -8.31
CA THR A 602 -15.16 8.75 -7.26
C THR A 602 -16.49 9.51 -7.07
N SER A 603 -16.43 10.84 -7.08
CA SER A 603 -17.61 11.71 -7.02
C SER A 603 -18.56 11.45 -8.20
N LEU A 604 -18.01 11.36 -9.42
CA LEU A 604 -18.77 11.05 -10.63
C LEU A 604 -19.44 9.68 -10.55
N SER A 605 -18.72 8.66 -10.05
CA SER A 605 -19.25 7.31 -9.86
C SER A 605 -20.46 7.30 -8.91
N TYR A 606 -20.36 7.97 -7.75
CA TYR A 606 -21.51 8.10 -6.83
C TYR A 606 -22.64 8.94 -7.42
N GLY A 607 -22.33 9.97 -8.20
CA GLY A 607 -23.34 10.79 -8.87
C GLY A 607 -24.19 10.00 -9.86
N VAL A 608 -23.57 9.16 -10.69
CA VAL A 608 -24.33 8.32 -11.64
C VAL A 608 -25.06 7.17 -10.93
N THR A 609 -24.51 6.60 -9.85
CA THR A 609 -25.23 5.62 -9.03
C THR A 609 -26.48 6.26 -8.38
N LEU A 610 -26.38 7.48 -7.85
CA LEU A 610 -27.53 8.21 -7.31
C LEU A 610 -28.59 8.50 -8.39
N LEU A 611 -28.17 8.82 -9.60
CA LEU A 611 -29.08 9.01 -10.73
C LEU A 611 -29.83 7.72 -11.07
N SER A 612 -29.14 6.57 -11.10
CA SER A 612 -29.79 5.27 -11.30
C SER A 612 -30.82 4.95 -10.19
N ALA A 613 -30.48 5.23 -8.93
CA ALA A 613 -31.38 5.04 -7.80
C ALA A 613 -32.59 5.98 -7.88
N GLY A 614 -32.40 7.22 -8.32
CA GLY A 614 -33.46 8.18 -8.58
C GLY A 614 -34.42 7.73 -9.68
N LEU A 615 -33.92 7.15 -10.77
CA LEU A 615 -34.76 6.57 -11.82
C LEU A 615 -35.61 5.40 -11.30
N VAL A 616 -35.03 4.52 -10.50
CA VAL A 616 -35.77 3.40 -9.87
C VAL A 616 -36.81 3.91 -8.86
N PHE A 617 -36.51 4.98 -8.13
CA PHE A 617 -37.47 5.63 -7.23
C PHE A 617 -38.67 6.24 -7.98
N LEU A 618 -38.44 6.86 -9.14
CA LEU A 618 -39.51 7.43 -9.97
C LEU A 618 -40.38 6.36 -10.66
N PHE A 619 -39.79 5.22 -11.01
CA PHE A 619 -40.50 4.12 -11.66
C PHE A 619 -40.35 2.80 -10.88
N PRO A 620 -40.97 2.67 -9.70
CA PRO A 620 -40.75 1.55 -8.78
C PRO A 620 -41.43 0.24 -9.23
N ASN A 621 -42.31 0.29 -10.23
CA ASN A 621 -43.07 -0.88 -10.65
C ASN A 621 -42.18 -1.90 -11.39
N PRO A 622 -42.06 -3.16 -10.90
CA PRO A 622 -41.18 -4.18 -11.48
C PRO A 622 -41.55 -4.56 -12.92
N LYS A 623 -42.78 -4.29 -13.38
CA LYS A 623 -43.19 -4.52 -14.77
C LYS A 623 -42.43 -3.65 -15.78
N TYR A 624 -41.81 -2.56 -15.33
CA TYR A 624 -40.97 -1.68 -16.16
C TYR A 624 -39.48 -2.03 -16.10
N PHE A 625 -39.08 -3.08 -15.37
CA PHE A 625 -37.68 -3.45 -15.18
C PHE A 625 -36.92 -3.70 -16.50
N GLY A 626 -37.60 -4.22 -17.52
CA GLY A 626 -37.01 -4.40 -18.86
C GLY A 626 -36.48 -3.10 -19.48
N PHE A 627 -37.10 -1.95 -19.22
CA PHE A 627 -36.57 -0.66 -19.66
C PHE A 627 -35.25 -0.30 -18.96
N PHE A 628 -35.11 -0.63 -17.68
CA PHE A 628 -33.87 -0.40 -16.94
C PHE A 628 -32.73 -1.31 -17.43
N ILE A 629 -33.05 -2.55 -17.85
CA ILE A 629 -32.08 -3.44 -18.50
C ILE A 629 -31.60 -2.83 -19.83
N LEU A 630 -32.53 -2.35 -20.67
CA LEU A 630 -32.18 -1.71 -21.95
C LEU A 630 -31.36 -0.43 -21.74
N LEU A 631 -31.76 0.41 -20.79
CA LEU A 631 -31.04 1.64 -20.44
C LEU A 631 -29.62 1.33 -19.96
N SER A 632 -29.47 0.32 -19.11
CA SER A 632 -28.16 -0.16 -18.64
C SER A 632 -27.24 -0.61 -19.79
N MET A 633 -27.79 -1.27 -20.81
CA MET A 633 -27.00 -1.64 -21.99
C MET A 633 -26.56 -0.44 -22.82
N ILE A 634 -27.42 0.57 -22.97
CA ILE A 634 -27.09 1.83 -23.66
C ILE A 634 -25.96 2.54 -22.92
N GLU A 635 -26.04 2.63 -21.60
CA GLU A 635 -24.99 3.21 -20.75
C GLU A 635 -23.66 2.46 -20.92
N LEU A 636 -23.68 1.13 -20.90
CA LEU A 636 -22.48 0.32 -21.08
C LEU A 636 -21.90 0.44 -22.50
N LEU A 637 -22.75 0.60 -23.52
CA LEU A 637 -22.29 0.88 -24.89
C LEU A 637 -21.64 2.26 -24.97
N LEU A 638 -22.22 3.27 -24.32
CA LEU A 638 -21.63 4.59 -24.21
C LEU A 638 -20.27 4.55 -23.50
N SER A 639 -20.15 3.77 -22.42
CA SER A 639 -18.89 3.52 -21.73
C SER A 639 -17.83 2.93 -22.67
N LEU A 640 -18.19 1.90 -23.45
CA LEU A 640 -17.30 1.31 -24.44
C LEU A 640 -16.89 2.32 -25.53
N ILE A 641 -17.82 3.14 -26.03
CA ILE A 641 -17.53 4.19 -27.03
C ILE A 641 -16.53 5.20 -26.47
N LEU A 642 -16.74 5.69 -25.24
CA LEU A 642 -15.81 6.62 -24.59
C LEU A 642 -14.44 6.00 -24.37
N TYR A 643 -14.37 4.70 -24.05
CA TYR A 643 -13.11 3.99 -23.94
C TYR A 643 -12.39 3.84 -25.28
N ILE A 644 -13.12 3.60 -26.38
CA ILE A 644 -12.56 3.56 -27.74
C ILE A 644 -12.03 4.93 -28.15
N ILE A 645 -12.78 6.01 -27.85
CA ILE A 645 -12.33 7.40 -28.07
C ILE A 645 -11.03 7.65 -27.31
N HIS A 646 -10.97 7.26 -26.02
CA HIS A 646 -9.75 7.35 -25.22
C HIS A 646 -8.57 6.65 -25.88
N MET A 647 -8.72 5.38 -26.30
CA MET A 647 -7.64 4.65 -26.96
C MET A 647 -7.18 5.27 -28.28
N ARG A 648 -8.06 5.98 -28.99
CA ARG A 648 -7.74 6.63 -30.27
C ARG A 648 -6.90 7.89 -30.06
N PHE A 649 -7.18 8.66 -29.02
CA PHE A 649 -6.52 9.95 -28.77
C PHE A 649 -5.30 9.86 -27.86
N TYR A 650 -5.29 8.90 -26.92
CA TYR A 650 -4.26 8.77 -25.88
C TYR A 650 -3.70 7.39 -25.82
#